data_AF-A0A8H4XBN5-F1
#
_entry.id   AF-A0A8H4XBN5-F1
#
_cell.length_a   1.000
_cell.length_b   1.000
_cell.length_c   1.000
_cell.angle_alpha   90.00
_cell.angle_beta   90.00
_cell.angle_gamma   90.00
#
_symmetry.space_group_name_H-M   'P 1'
#
loop_
_entity.id
_entity.type
_entity.pdbx_description
1 polymer ?
#
loop_
_entity_poly.entity_id
_entity_poly.type
_entity_poly.pdbx_seq_one_letter_code
_entity_poly.pdbx_strand_id
1 'polypeptide(L)'
;MPLPKQGRAGAQKETDAAGRFQFISVQVPDEANDLATRRLARSHAVKQALQNKRKIQQASMQNFRVKTPNDEDKPKRTIRKSNHAGVPVSSPVSLSASILDPFQTLAVDSSRLQILLNDYQARHAPEPVFSFVEELDFQNFRSVFRAGLVDPALLNALMFSLAFAAGGGIVNQECLVYRGRTIQYIRERMASLDKAISESTIGSILLLVGVEAQLGTTSQVQLHMGAIQHLLSAYQTTSAGLTEGIKRAIFWQDLNASVLAGSKRIVNHTTFAELRWTRESISPDFFEVPPGFQVRFHLFNEGFIEVIRDIHALQRIRDIYRRGVSMALINSHTASIQSRLEALPKATPVSKCCHLAAYICSVMLCCTVWCALVIPSNVSTQLLRELQKVRKDPIWDEHTDLLLWLICIGGAFSPSGTVRSDYVALFRSTGSDVMSSYDSWTDFTGTTGFIGGDAFHALYKAQPGWSYTILVRSEDKGKSVQKEYPEVKLAVGSLDDSEVIKKAASEADIVIHTADSSDHQGAAQAIGAGLRSTHSSSNPGYWIHISGTGILCWYDMDNKRYGEGPLPEQAYDDLEGVDKVTSLPDTAFHRDVDKLVLSEAAQTPDSVKVAIVCPPTIYGTGRGPANKRSRQIPGLTATTLEKGFGPIIGAGKTEWDNVHVHDLSTLIVLLSQRAASSEKHDDEQEIWGPKGYFFAENGTHRWSDMSSLIAKEANKQGVIDSDKTKTLDPEEAKEKLGFEALSWGLNSRGEARRARKYLGWKPEGKSLEDWLPESVQTEARRLNKA
;
A
#
# COMPACT_ATOMS: atom_id res chain seq x y z
N MET A 1 -3.48 6.45 81.10
CA MET A 1 -3.04 5.79 82.34
C MET A 1 -3.66 4.39 82.35
N PRO A 2 -2.93 3.32 82.69
CA PRO A 2 -2.07 3.26 83.88
C PRO A 2 -0.55 3.24 83.57
N LEU A 3 0.24 3.74 84.52
CA LEU A 3 1.60 3.26 84.85
C LEU A 3 1.46 1.93 85.65
N PRO A 4 2.48 1.11 85.98
CA PRO A 4 3.89 0.97 85.57
C PRO A 4 4.25 -0.52 85.21
N LYS A 5 5.56 -0.89 85.23
CA LYS A 5 6.21 -2.22 85.48
C LYS A 5 5.31 -3.48 85.46
N GLN A 6 5.66 -4.61 84.84
CA GLN A 6 6.81 -5.47 85.14
C GLN A 6 6.82 -6.67 84.16
N GLY A 7 8.00 -7.19 83.82
CA GLY A 7 8.16 -8.25 82.81
C GLY A 7 7.72 -9.64 83.24
N ARG A 8 7.51 -10.51 82.23
CA ARG A 8 7.76 -11.96 82.31
C ARG A 8 7.95 -12.53 80.92
N ALA A 9 8.97 -13.37 80.81
CA ALA A 9 9.42 -14.05 79.62
C ALA A 9 8.52 -15.25 79.26
N GLY A 10 8.52 -15.60 77.97
CA GLY A 10 8.38 -16.97 77.50
C GLY A 10 6.98 -17.41 77.06
N ALA A 11 6.75 -17.44 75.74
CA ALA A 11 6.03 -18.54 75.09
C ALA A 11 6.41 -18.58 73.60
N GLN A 12 7.06 -19.67 73.21
CA GLN A 12 7.42 -20.03 71.85
C GLN A 12 6.19 -20.51 71.06
N LYS A 13 6.24 -20.28 69.74
CA LYS A 13 5.80 -21.12 68.58
C LYS A 13 4.76 -22.22 68.87
N GLU A 14 3.70 -22.43 68.08
CA GLU A 14 3.65 -22.47 66.62
C GLU A 14 2.18 -22.63 66.16
N THR A 15 1.92 -22.23 64.91
CA THR A 15 0.78 -22.59 64.03
C THR A 15 -0.65 -22.29 64.48
N ASP A 16 -1.28 -21.30 63.83
CA ASP A 16 -2.74 -21.30 63.64
C ASP A 16 -3.08 -20.97 62.18
N ALA A 17 -3.45 -22.02 61.45
CA ALA A 17 -3.92 -21.98 60.08
C ALA A 17 -5.36 -22.51 60.06
N ALA A 18 -6.33 -21.64 60.32
CA ALA A 18 -7.74 -21.98 60.12
C ALA A 18 -8.55 -20.71 59.89
N GLY A 19 -8.85 -20.41 58.62
CA GLY A 19 -9.68 -19.25 58.28
C GLY A 19 -9.97 -19.13 56.81
N ARG A 20 -10.67 -20.13 56.23
CA ARG A 20 -11.63 -19.98 55.10
C ARG A 20 -11.98 -21.34 54.49
N PHE A 21 -13.02 -21.97 55.01
CA PHE A 21 -13.89 -22.84 54.19
C PHE A 21 -15.32 -22.66 54.70
N GLN A 22 -16.18 -22.09 53.85
CA GLN A 22 -17.62 -22.14 54.04
C GLN A 22 -18.11 -23.18 53.03
N PHE A 23 -18.52 -24.34 53.50
CA PHE A 23 -19.11 -25.37 52.66
C PHE A 23 -20.52 -24.92 52.26
N ILE A 24 -20.78 -24.85 50.96
CA ILE A 24 -22.14 -24.71 50.42
C ILE A 24 -22.65 -26.13 50.20
N SER A 25 -23.55 -26.59 51.07
CA SER A 25 -24.23 -27.88 50.94
C SER A 25 -25.45 -27.70 50.06
N VAL A 26 -25.42 -28.22 48.83
CA VAL A 26 -26.59 -28.29 47.93
C VAL A 26 -27.31 -29.60 48.23
N GLN A 27 -28.45 -29.57 48.93
CA GLN A 27 -29.22 -30.78 49.27
C GLN A 27 -30.38 -31.09 48.30
N VAL A 28 -30.63 -30.29 47.27
CA VAL A 28 -31.61 -30.62 46.20
C VAL A 28 -31.13 -30.11 44.83
N PRO A 29 -31.30 -30.87 43.71
CA PRO A 29 -30.65 -30.55 42.43
C PRO A 29 -31.09 -29.25 41.72
N ASP A 30 -32.14 -28.56 42.18
CA ASP A 30 -32.68 -27.38 41.49
C ASP A 30 -32.18 -26.01 42.01
N GLU A 31 -31.32 -25.98 43.05
CA GLU A 31 -30.70 -24.71 43.51
C GLU A 31 -29.39 -24.36 42.78
N ALA A 32 -28.88 -25.22 41.89
CA ALA A 32 -27.66 -24.96 41.12
C ALA A 32 -27.80 -23.87 40.02
N ASN A 33 -29.02 -23.33 39.82
CA ASN A 33 -29.33 -22.27 38.88
C ASN A 33 -29.65 -20.91 39.53
N ASP A 34 -29.47 -20.76 40.84
CA ASP A 34 -29.58 -19.44 41.48
C ASP A 34 -28.40 -18.52 41.10
N LEU A 35 -28.76 -17.39 40.47
CA LEU A 35 -27.87 -16.36 39.96
C LEU A 35 -27.08 -15.66 41.08
N ALA A 36 -27.65 -15.57 42.29
CA ALA A 36 -27.00 -14.95 43.44
C ALA A 36 -25.88 -15.84 43.98
N THR A 37 -26.10 -17.15 44.07
CA THR A 37 -25.11 -18.14 44.53
C THR A 37 -23.90 -18.23 43.58
N ARG A 38 -24.11 -18.17 42.25
CA ARG A 38 -23.01 -18.10 41.25
C ARG A 38 -22.23 -16.79 41.32
N ARG A 39 -22.90 -15.64 41.54
CA ARG A 39 -22.26 -14.33 41.74
C ARG A 39 -21.36 -14.33 42.97
N LEU A 40 -21.81 -14.94 44.08
CA LEU A 40 -21.04 -14.99 45.32
C LEU A 40 -19.77 -15.84 45.17
N ALA A 41 -19.88 -17.01 44.53
CA ALA A 41 -18.74 -17.90 44.26
C ALA A 41 -17.69 -17.24 43.34
N ARG A 42 -18.13 -16.57 42.26
CA ARG A 42 -17.23 -15.86 41.33
C ARG A 42 -16.57 -14.63 41.95
N SER A 43 -17.31 -13.86 42.76
CA SER A 43 -16.77 -12.72 43.50
C SER A 43 -15.66 -13.14 44.48
N HIS A 44 -15.85 -14.29 45.14
CA HIS A 44 -14.86 -14.83 46.07
C HIS A 44 -13.57 -15.28 45.35
N ALA A 45 -13.69 -15.94 44.19
CA ALA A 45 -12.55 -16.34 43.36
C ALA A 45 -11.75 -15.13 42.82
N VAL A 46 -12.43 -14.09 42.33
CA VAL A 46 -11.80 -12.86 41.83
C VAL A 46 -11.08 -12.10 42.94
N LYS A 47 -11.69 -12.00 44.13
CA LYS A 47 -11.08 -11.34 45.29
C LYS A 47 -9.80 -12.05 45.74
N GLN A 48 -9.77 -13.38 45.65
CA GLN A 48 -8.61 -14.19 46.00
C GLN A 48 -7.47 -14.06 44.98
N ALA A 49 -7.80 -14.01 43.68
CA ALA A 49 -6.83 -13.75 42.61
C ALA A 49 -6.18 -12.35 42.73
N LEU A 50 -6.98 -11.32 43.04
CA LEU A 50 -6.49 -9.95 43.28
C LEU A 50 -5.59 -9.86 44.52
N GLN A 51 -5.91 -10.58 45.60
CA GLN A 51 -5.05 -10.65 46.78
C GLN A 51 -3.70 -11.32 46.47
N ASN A 52 -3.68 -12.41 45.70
CA ASN A 52 -2.44 -13.06 45.29
C ASN A 52 -1.58 -12.15 44.39
N LYS A 53 -2.21 -11.42 43.45
CA LYS A 53 -1.50 -10.44 42.61
C LYS A 53 -0.86 -9.32 43.43
N ARG A 54 -1.56 -8.81 44.46
CA ARG A 54 -1.02 -7.78 45.37
C ARG A 54 0.14 -8.29 46.23
N LYS A 55 0.09 -9.54 46.69
CA LYS A 55 1.21 -10.17 47.42
C LYS A 55 2.46 -10.32 46.55
N ILE A 56 2.28 -10.74 45.29
CA ILE A 56 3.39 -10.85 44.32
C ILE A 56 4.02 -9.47 44.05
N GLN A 57 3.19 -8.43 43.91
CA GLN A 57 3.69 -7.07 43.70
C GLN A 57 4.42 -6.51 44.93
N GLN A 58 3.96 -6.79 46.16
CA GLN A 58 4.66 -6.40 47.38
C GLN A 58 6.00 -7.13 47.55
N ALA A 59 6.08 -8.41 47.16
CA ALA A 59 7.34 -9.15 47.17
C ALA A 59 8.37 -8.61 46.14
N SER A 60 7.89 -8.02 45.04
CA SER A 60 8.76 -7.49 43.97
C SER A 60 9.41 -6.13 44.27
N MET A 61 8.99 -5.42 45.33
CA MET A 61 9.55 -4.10 45.74
C MET A 61 9.62 -3.01 44.64
N GLN A 62 8.89 -3.16 43.53
CA GLN A 62 9.06 -2.30 42.33
C GLN A 62 8.49 -0.87 42.42
N ASN A 63 8.03 -0.38 43.58
CA ASN A 63 7.42 0.96 43.68
C ASN A 63 7.77 1.78 44.94
N PHE A 64 8.96 1.60 45.53
CA PHE A 64 9.45 2.52 46.57
C PHE A 64 10.78 3.17 46.14
N ARG A 65 10.75 4.49 45.88
CA ARG A 65 11.96 5.32 45.79
C ARG A 65 12.37 5.76 47.20
N VAL A 66 13.53 5.32 47.65
CA VAL A 66 14.19 5.87 48.84
C VAL A 66 14.87 7.18 48.43
N LYS A 67 14.49 8.31 49.05
CA LYS A 67 15.21 9.59 48.93
C LYS A 67 16.31 9.66 49.99
N THR A 68 17.53 10.03 49.60
CA THR A 68 18.61 10.38 50.53
C THR A 68 18.86 11.90 50.55
N PRO A 69 19.43 12.46 51.63
CA PRO A 69 19.33 13.89 51.97
C PRO A 69 20.27 14.85 51.21
N ASN A 70 20.83 14.48 50.06
CA ASN A 70 21.92 15.24 49.41
C ASN A 70 21.55 16.02 48.13
N ASP A 71 20.26 16.21 47.83
CA ASP A 71 19.82 16.92 46.61
C ASP A 71 19.21 18.32 46.85
N GLU A 72 19.41 18.92 48.04
CA GLU A 72 19.11 20.34 48.25
C GLU A 72 20.39 21.17 48.07
N ASP A 73 20.68 21.56 46.81
CA ASP A 73 21.16 22.91 46.47
C ASP A 73 21.61 23.01 45.00
N LYS A 74 20.76 23.65 44.16
CA LYS A 74 21.16 24.67 43.17
C LYS A 74 19.95 25.20 42.36
N PRO A 75 19.84 26.52 42.13
CA PRO A 75 18.64 27.13 41.58
C PRO A 75 18.62 27.23 40.03
N LYS A 76 17.38 27.35 39.56
CA LYS A 76 16.83 27.35 38.20
C LYS A 76 17.63 28.09 37.12
N ARG A 77 17.88 27.39 36.00
CA ARG A 77 18.10 27.99 34.68
C ARG A 77 17.16 27.33 33.66
N THR A 78 16.21 28.12 33.18
CA THR A 78 15.13 27.72 32.26
C THR A 78 15.72 27.40 30.88
N ILE A 79 15.73 26.12 30.52
CA ILE A 79 15.94 25.65 29.15
C ILE A 79 14.68 24.88 28.78
N ARG A 80 13.90 25.41 27.82
CA ARG A 80 12.89 24.65 27.10
C ARG A 80 13.60 23.53 26.34
N LYS A 81 13.60 22.32 26.90
CA LYS A 81 13.91 21.10 26.16
C LYS A 81 12.63 20.60 25.49
N SER A 82 12.67 20.55 24.16
CA SER A 82 11.77 19.79 23.32
C SER A 82 11.91 18.30 23.66
N ASN A 83 10.93 17.74 24.35
CA ASN A 83 10.78 16.29 24.44
C ASN A 83 10.15 15.79 23.16
N HIS A 84 10.98 15.43 22.18
CA HIS A 84 10.64 14.34 21.26
C HIS A 84 10.75 13.03 22.05
N ALA A 85 9.72 12.74 22.83
CA ALA A 85 9.40 11.38 23.20
C ALA A 85 8.75 10.76 21.95
N GLY A 86 9.33 9.67 21.46
CA GLY A 86 8.73 8.88 20.38
C GLY A 86 7.27 8.58 20.71
N VAL A 87 6.39 9.00 19.80
CA VAL A 87 4.99 8.61 19.83
C VAL A 87 4.97 7.08 19.81
N PRO A 88 4.41 6.41 20.84
CA PRO A 88 4.16 4.98 20.72
C PRO A 88 3.18 4.83 19.56
N VAL A 89 3.52 4.00 18.58
CA VAL A 89 2.54 3.49 17.63
C VAL A 89 1.40 2.92 18.46
N SER A 90 0.27 3.62 18.48
CA SER A 90 -0.93 3.16 19.15
C SER A 90 -1.35 1.86 18.47
N SER A 91 -1.13 0.73 19.14
CA SER A 91 -1.89 -0.47 18.85
C SER A 91 -3.38 -0.11 18.86
N PRO A 92 -4.21 -0.62 17.94
CA PRO A 92 -5.63 -0.29 17.97
C PRO A 92 -6.16 -0.75 19.32
N VAL A 93 -6.62 0.20 20.14
CA VAL A 93 -7.32 -0.10 21.38
C VAL A 93 -8.49 -0.97 20.97
N SER A 94 -8.50 -2.23 21.43
CA SER A 94 -9.67 -3.09 21.38
C SER A 94 -10.80 -2.33 22.05
N LEU A 95 -11.75 -1.82 21.27
CA LEU A 95 -13.01 -1.33 21.79
C LEU A 95 -13.73 -2.54 22.37
N SER A 96 -13.62 -2.72 23.68
CA SER A 96 -14.37 -3.76 24.35
C SER A 96 -15.83 -3.32 24.43
N ALA A 97 -16.76 -4.25 24.18
CA ALA A 97 -18.18 -4.11 24.43
C ALA A 97 -18.45 -3.69 25.88
N SER A 98 -17.50 -3.88 26.81
CA SER A 98 -17.57 -3.33 28.16
C SER A 98 -17.38 -1.80 28.26
N ILE A 99 -16.90 -1.11 27.22
CA ILE A 99 -16.93 0.36 27.13
C ILE A 99 -18.33 0.85 26.71
N LEU A 100 -19.01 0.08 25.84
CA LEU A 100 -20.37 0.38 25.36
C LEU A 100 -21.45 -0.12 26.31
N ASP A 101 -21.17 -1.19 27.06
CA ASP A 101 -22.05 -1.85 28.01
C ASP A 101 -21.27 -2.38 29.24
N PRO A 102 -20.74 -1.48 30.09
CA PRO A 102 -19.96 -1.85 31.27
C PRO A 102 -20.74 -2.70 32.28
N PHE A 103 -22.07 -2.74 32.17
CA PHE A 103 -22.95 -3.40 33.13
C PHE A 103 -23.72 -4.60 32.56
N GLN A 104 -23.47 -5.01 31.30
CA GLN A 104 -24.19 -6.10 30.62
C GLN A 104 -25.73 -5.91 30.62
N THR A 105 -26.15 -4.70 30.22
CA THR A 105 -27.53 -4.23 30.23
C THR A 105 -28.17 -4.16 28.85
N LEU A 106 -27.41 -4.38 27.78
CA LEU A 106 -27.94 -4.32 26.41
C LEU A 106 -28.88 -5.49 26.12
N ALA A 107 -29.90 -5.21 25.29
CA ALA A 107 -30.92 -6.20 24.89
C ALA A 107 -30.44 -7.20 23.81
N VAL A 108 -29.16 -7.18 23.46
CA VAL A 108 -28.54 -8.11 22.49
C VAL A 108 -27.39 -8.86 23.14
N ASP A 109 -26.99 -9.96 22.54
CA ASP A 109 -25.83 -10.73 22.99
C ASP A 109 -24.56 -9.88 22.88
N SER A 110 -24.06 -9.41 24.03
CA SER A 110 -22.85 -8.58 24.13
C SER A 110 -21.62 -9.29 23.56
N SER A 111 -21.59 -10.63 23.55
CA SER A 111 -20.51 -11.41 22.95
C SER A 111 -20.55 -11.34 21.42
N ARG A 112 -21.75 -11.40 20.81
CA ARG A 112 -21.92 -11.25 19.37
C ARG A 112 -21.57 -9.83 18.90
N LEU A 113 -22.01 -8.81 19.65
CA LEU A 113 -21.64 -7.42 19.38
C LEU A 113 -20.11 -7.24 19.41
N GLN A 114 -19.42 -7.83 20.40
CA GLN A 114 -17.96 -7.79 20.46
C GLN A 114 -17.30 -8.45 19.24
N ILE A 115 -17.79 -9.62 18.82
CA ILE A 115 -17.26 -10.32 17.65
C ILE A 115 -17.36 -9.43 16.41
N LEU A 116 -18.52 -8.79 16.21
CA LEU A 116 -18.74 -7.91 15.07
C LEU A 116 -17.90 -6.63 15.13
N LEU A 117 -17.72 -6.02 16.31
CA LEU A 117 -16.86 -4.84 16.47
C LEU A 117 -15.36 -5.14 16.29
N ASN A 118 -14.96 -6.40 16.50
CA ASN A 118 -13.59 -6.85 16.22
C ASN A 118 -13.34 -7.11 14.73
N ASP A 119 -14.39 -7.24 13.91
CA ASP A 119 -14.26 -7.32 12.46
C ASP A 119 -13.97 -5.92 11.88
N TYR A 120 -12.91 -5.84 11.06
CA TYR A 120 -12.43 -4.57 10.52
C TYR A 120 -13.44 -3.91 9.58
N GLN A 121 -14.16 -4.65 8.75
CA GLN A 121 -15.13 -4.05 7.82
C GLN A 121 -16.41 -3.68 8.56
N ALA A 122 -16.88 -4.56 9.45
CA ALA A 122 -18.08 -4.34 10.22
C ALA A 122 -17.96 -3.11 11.13
N ARG A 123 -16.85 -2.91 11.84
CA ARG A 123 -16.70 -1.74 12.72
C ARG A 123 -16.82 -0.38 12.01
N HIS A 124 -16.60 -0.32 10.70
CA HIS A 124 -16.76 0.90 9.89
C HIS A 124 -18.14 1.00 9.23
N ALA A 125 -18.95 -0.05 9.26
CA ALA A 125 -20.28 -0.09 8.64
C ALA A 125 -21.28 0.99 9.10
N PRO A 126 -21.22 1.50 10.35
CA PRO A 126 -22.08 2.60 10.79
C PRO A 126 -21.71 3.96 10.21
N GLU A 127 -20.56 4.10 9.56
CA GLU A 127 -20.18 5.34 8.87
C GLU A 127 -21.07 5.53 7.63
N PRO A 128 -21.55 6.75 7.33
CA PRO A 128 -21.20 8.02 7.96
C PRO A 128 -22.17 8.45 9.08
N VAL A 129 -23.00 7.57 9.65
CA VAL A 129 -23.92 7.97 10.74
C VAL A 129 -23.10 8.34 11.99
N PHE A 130 -22.13 7.49 12.34
CA PHE A 130 -21.15 7.74 13.39
C PHE A 130 -19.93 6.83 13.20
N SER A 131 -18.81 7.18 13.84
CA SER A 131 -17.62 6.33 13.90
C SER A 131 -17.29 5.89 15.32
N PHE A 132 -16.67 4.71 15.40
CA PHE A 132 -16.03 4.18 16.59
C PHE A 132 -14.55 4.57 16.70
N VAL A 133 -13.94 5.11 15.63
CA VAL A 133 -12.50 5.44 15.57
C VAL A 133 -12.24 6.86 16.07
N GLU A 134 -11.23 7.01 16.93
CA GLU A 134 -10.87 8.30 17.56
C GLU A 134 -10.39 9.36 16.55
N GLU A 135 -9.87 8.97 15.38
CA GLU A 135 -9.38 9.90 14.35
C GLU A 135 -10.46 10.83 13.75
N LEU A 136 -11.74 10.50 13.92
CA LEU A 136 -12.88 11.24 13.37
C LEU A 136 -13.60 12.11 14.40
N ASP A 137 -12.91 12.58 15.45
CA ASP A 137 -13.39 13.36 16.61
C ASP A 137 -14.70 14.16 16.46
N PHE A 138 -14.97 14.74 15.28
CA PHE A 138 -16.19 15.47 14.92
C PHE A 138 -17.48 14.63 14.70
N GLN A 139 -17.38 13.30 14.61
CA GLN A 139 -18.53 12.38 14.41
C GLN A 139 -18.39 11.07 15.18
N ASN A 140 -17.81 11.14 16.38
CA ASN A 140 -17.74 9.98 17.27
C ASN A 140 -19.13 9.59 17.81
N PHE A 141 -19.31 8.33 18.18
CA PHE A 141 -20.58 7.79 18.69
C PHE A 141 -21.27 8.65 19.78
N ARG A 142 -20.50 9.16 20.76
CA ARG A 142 -21.04 9.95 21.89
C ARG A 142 -21.53 11.33 21.47
N SER A 143 -20.98 11.88 20.39
CA SER A 143 -21.44 13.16 19.82
C SER A 143 -22.81 13.03 19.12
N VAL A 144 -23.14 11.83 18.63
CA VAL A 144 -24.37 11.55 17.88
C VAL A 144 -25.49 11.04 18.79
N PHE A 145 -25.17 10.11 19.71
CA PHE A 145 -26.15 9.48 20.60
C PHE A 145 -25.81 9.72 22.07
N ARG A 146 -26.42 10.74 22.67
CA ARG A 146 -26.15 11.12 24.08
C ARG A 146 -26.58 10.05 25.08
N ALA A 147 -27.62 9.30 24.74
CA ALA A 147 -28.19 8.24 25.59
C ALA A 147 -27.49 6.88 25.43
N GLY A 148 -26.49 6.75 24.54
CA GLY A 148 -25.79 5.50 24.28
C GLY A 148 -26.64 4.44 23.56
N LEU A 149 -26.21 3.17 23.62
CA LEU A 149 -26.83 2.03 22.92
C LEU A 149 -27.98 1.35 23.68
N VAL A 150 -28.48 1.95 24.77
CA VAL A 150 -29.56 1.38 25.58
C VAL A 150 -30.87 1.24 24.79
N ASP A 151 -30.98 2.01 23.71
CA ASP A 151 -32.14 2.04 22.85
C ASP A 151 -32.26 0.78 21.96
N PRO A 152 -33.34 -0.01 22.07
CA PRO A 152 -33.43 -1.30 21.37
C PRO A 152 -33.55 -1.16 19.85
N ALA A 153 -34.17 -0.08 19.34
CA ALA A 153 -34.23 0.17 17.89
C ALA A 153 -32.83 0.44 17.34
N LEU A 154 -32.09 1.35 17.99
CA LEU A 154 -30.74 1.73 17.56
C LEU A 154 -29.77 0.54 17.64
N LEU A 155 -29.86 -0.22 18.71
CA LEU A 155 -29.01 -1.39 18.92
C LEU A 155 -29.25 -2.48 17.85
N ASN A 156 -30.51 -2.78 17.51
CA ASN A 156 -30.80 -3.74 16.44
C ASN A 156 -30.41 -3.18 15.06
N ALA A 157 -30.56 -1.87 14.81
CA ALA A 157 -30.13 -1.24 13.57
C ALA A 157 -28.60 -1.32 13.40
N LEU A 158 -27.87 -1.09 14.50
CA LEU A 158 -26.42 -1.26 14.54
C LEU A 158 -26.03 -2.71 14.26
N MET A 159 -26.62 -3.67 14.98
CA MET A 159 -26.33 -5.09 14.76
C MET A 159 -26.61 -5.52 13.32
N PHE A 160 -27.68 -5.01 12.70
CA PHE A 160 -27.98 -5.25 11.29
C PHE A 160 -26.87 -4.72 10.36
N SER A 161 -26.45 -3.47 10.54
CA SER A 161 -25.37 -2.86 9.76
C SER A 161 -24.04 -3.62 9.91
N LEU A 162 -23.66 -3.98 11.14
CA LEU A 162 -22.44 -4.73 11.43
C LEU A 162 -22.48 -6.15 10.85
N ALA A 163 -23.58 -6.89 11.06
CA ALA A 163 -23.72 -8.26 10.57
C ALA A 163 -23.73 -8.33 9.04
N PHE A 164 -24.35 -7.34 8.38
CA PHE A 164 -24.35 -7.21 6.93
C PHE A 164 -22.93 -7.04 6.37
N ALA A 165 -22.15 -6.14 6.96
CA ALA A 165 -20.76 -5.90 6.55
C ALA A 165 -19.85 -7.10 6.84
N ALA A 166 -19.95 -7.71 8.03
CA ALA A 166 -19.21 -8.93 8.36
C ALA A 166 -19.56 -10.11 7.43
N GLY A 167 -20.79 -10.14 6.92
CA GLY A 167 -21.26 -11.12 5.92
C GLY A 167 -20.83 -10.82 4.48
N GLY A 168 -19.92 -9.86 4.25
CA GLY A 168 -19.46 -9.48 2.91
C GLY A 168 -20.54 -8.78 2.07
N GLY A 169 -21.51 -8.12 2.72
CA GLY A 169 -22.61 -7.44 2.04
C GLY A 169 -23.74 -8.37 1.59
N ILE A 170 -23.79 -9.60 2.12
CA ILE A 170 -24.86 -10.57 1.84
C ILE A 170 -25.87 -10.57 2.99
N VAL A 171 -27.15 -10.36 2.68
CA VAL A 171 -28.24 -10.42 3.68
C VAL A 171 -28.53 -11.87 4.04
N ASN A 172 -28.08 -12.29 5.23
CA ASN A 172 -28.34 -13.61 5.80
C ASN A 172 -29.52 -13.61 6.78
N GLN A 173 -29.84 -14.78 7.36
CA GLN A 173 -30.95 -14.93 8.31
C GLN A 173 -30.80 -14.02 9.54
N GLU A 174 -29.59 -13.87 10.07
CA GLU A 174 -29.29 -12.99 11.21
C GLU A 174 -29.61 -11.52 10.87
N CYS A 175 -29.21 -11.06 9.67
CA CYS A 175 -29.52 -9.73 9.18
C CYS A 175 -31.03 -9.47 9.10
N LEU A 176 -31.81 -10.44 8.59
CA LEU A 176 -33.26 -10.32 8.49
C LEU A 176 -33.93 -10.19 9.87
N VAL A 177 -33.43 -10.89 10.89
CA VAL A 177 -33.94 -10.79 12.27
C VAL A 177 -33.70 -9.39 12.83
N TYR A 178 -32.46 -8.88 12.74
CA TYR A 178 -32.13 -7.54 13.24
C TYR A 178 -32.88 -6.44 12.48
N ARG A 179 -32.99 -6.56 11.15
CA ARG A 179 -33.79 -5.65 10.33
C ARG A 179 -35.26 -5.63 10.74
N GLY A 180 -35.87 -6.82 10.90
CA GLY A 180 -37.27 -6.96 11.29
C GLY A 180 -37.57 -6.32 12.65
N ARG A 181 -36.73 -6.59 13.65
CA ARG A 181 -36.84 -5.98 14.99
C ARG A 181 -36.69 -4.47 14.96
N THR A 182 -35.72 -3.95 14.18
CA THR A 182 -35.51 -2.51 14.01
C THR A 182 -36.76 -1.83 13.46
N ILE A 183 -37.34 -2.38 12.38
CA ILE A 183 -38.55 -1.83 11.76
C ILE A 183 -39.74 -1.89 12.73
N GLN A 184 -39.88 -2.97 13.49
CA GLN A 184 -40.93 -3.10 14.51
C GLN A 184 -40.81 -2.00 15.57
N TYR A 185 -39.64 -1.81 16.17
CA TYR A 185 -39.45 -0.77 17.19
C TYR A 185 -39.63 0.64 16.66
N ILE A 186 -39.16 0.91 15.43
CA ILE A 186 -39.41 2.20 14.77
C ILE A 186 -40.92 2.44 14.65
N ARG A 187 -41.69 1.45 14.17
CA ARG A 187 -43.14 1.55 14.03
C ARG A 187 -43.84 1.85 15.37
N GLU A 188 -43.45 1.15 16.44
CA GLU A 188 -44.00 1.38 17.78
C GLU A 188 -43.74 2.81 18.27
N ARG A 189 -42.60 3.41 17.91
CA ARG A 189 -42.27 4.79 18.28
C ARG A 189 -42.98 5.86 17.49
N MET A 190 -43.38 5.56 16.25
CA MET A 190 -44.13 6.51 15.42
C MET A 190 -45.49 6.90 16.03
N ALA A 191 -45.98 6.14 17.01
CA ALA A 191 -47.20 6.48 17.76
C ALA A 191 -47.05 7.66 18.74
N SER A 192 -45.82 8.08 19.07
CA SER A 192 -45.54 9.17 20.02
C SER A 192 -44.52 10.14 19.41
N LEU A 193 -44.90 11.42 19.32
CA LEU A 193 -44.06 12.43 18.66
C LEU A 193 -42.65 12.49 19.27
N ASP A 194 -42.53 12.55 20.61
CA ASP A 194 -41.24 12.63 21.30
C ASP A 194 -40.34 11.41 21.02
N LYS A 195 -40.94 10.22 20.91
CA LYS A 195 -40.20 8.99 20.60
C LYS A 195 -39.84 8.90 19.12
N ALA A 196 -40.73 9.35 18.24
CA ALA A 196 -40.55 9.36 16.80
C ALA A 196 -39.39 10.28 16.40
N ILE A 197 -39.29 11.45 17.04
CA ILE A 197 -38.25 12.43 16.73
C ILE A 197 -36.92 12.15 17.43
N SER A 198 -36.85 11.24 18.42
CA SER A 198 -35.62 10.98 19.17
C SER A 198 -34.38 10.65 18.32
N GLU A 199 -33.20 11.05 18.82
CA GLU A 199 -31.88 10.80 18.20
C GLU A 199 -31.73 9.33 17.79
N SER A 200 -32.09 8.40 18.67
CA SER A 200 -32.02 6.96 18.44
C SER A 200 -32.93 6.47 17.31
N THR A 201 -34.15 7.02 17.19
CA THR A 201 -35.07 6.65 16.10
C THR A 201 -34.55 7.13 14.75
N ILE A 202 -34.07 8.38 14.67
CA ILE A 202 -33.46 8.91 13.45
C ILE A 202 -32.21 8.10 13.08
N GLY A 203 -31.31 7.86 14.04
CA GLY A 203 -30.12 7.04 13.82
C GLY A 203 -30.43 5.63 13.33
N SER A 204 -31.49 5.00 13.87
CA SER A 204 -31.94 3.68 13.41
C SER A 204 -32.38 3.70 11.95
N ILE A 205 -33.13 4.72 11.54
CA ILE A 205 -33.56 4.89 10.15
C ILE A 205 -32.35 5.14 9.23
N LEU A 206 -31.39 5.97 9.65
CA LEU A 206 -30.19 6.25 8.85
C LEU A 206 -29.30 5.01 8.65
N LEU A 207 -29.15 4.16 9.68
CA LEU A 207 -28.43 2.89 9.56
C LEU A 207 -29.14 1.91 8.61
N LEU A 208 -30.48 1.85 8.62
CA LEU A 208 -31.24 1.09 7.62
C LEU A 208 -30.97 1.61 6.21
N VAL A 209 -31.02 2.94 6.02
CA VAL A 209 -30.73 3.58 4.73
C VAL A 209 -29.33 3.20 4.23
N GLY A 210 -28.33 3.14 5.11
CA GLY A 210 -26.97 2.77 4.74
C GLY A 210 -26.86 1.38 4.12
N VAL A 211 -27.55 0.38 4.68
CA VAL A 211 -27.55 -0.98 4.14
C VAL A 211 -28.38 -1.06 2.85
N GLU A 212 -29.56 -0.45 2.81
CA GLU A 212 -30.40 -0.40 1.60
C GLU A 212 -29.69 0.30 0.43
N ALA A 213 -28.94 1.37 0.70
CA ALA A 213 -28.13 2.05 -0.31
C ALA A 213 -27.05 1.15 -0.91
N GLN A 214 -26.36 0.34 -0.08
CA GLN A 214 -25.36 -0.62 -0.55
C GLN A 214 -25.96 -1.75 -1.38
N LEU A 215 -27.20 -2.14 -1.08
CA LEU A 215 -27.97 -3.10 -1.88
C LEU A 215 -28.54 -2.50 -3.18
N GLY A 216 -28.44 -1.18 -3.37
CA GLY A 216 -28.98 -0.48 -4.54
C GLY A 216 -30.52 -0.39 -4.54
N THR A 217 -31.18 -0.52 -3.39
CA THR A 217 -32.65 -0.53 -3.29
C THR A 217 -33.22 0.90 -3.21
N THR A 218 -33.19 1.62 -4.33
CA THR A 218 -33.58 3.05 -4.42
C THR A 218 -34.95 3.36 -3.79
N SER A 219 -35.95 2.49 -3.98
CA SER A 219 -37.30 2.69 -3.44
C SER A 219 -37.36 2.64 -1.92
N GLN A 220 -36.59 1.74 -1.30
CA GLN A 220 -36.49 1.64 0.17
C GLN A 220 -35.73 2.81 0.75
N VAL A 221 -34.62 3.21 0.11
CA VAL A 221 -33.88 4.42 0.46
C VAL A 221 -34.80 5.64 0.42
N GLN A 222 -35.55 5.82 -0.66
CA GLN A 222 -36.46 6.96 -0.83
C GLN A 222 -37.57 6.99 0.23
N LEU A 223 -38.11 5.83 0.59
CA LEU A 223 -39.12 5.69 1.64
C LEU A 223 -38.56 6.11 3.01
N HIS A 224 -37.41 5.57 3.40
CA HIS A 224 -36.80 5.86 4.69
C HIS A 224 -36.31 7.32 4.79
N MET A 225 -35.71 7.85 3.73
CA MET A 225 -35.33 9.27 3.69
C MET A 225 -36.55 10.20 3.65
N GLY A 226 -37.63 9.82 2.97
CA GLY A 226 -38.91 10.54 3.03
C GLY A 226 -39.47 10.60 4.45
N ALA A 227 -39.37 9.51 5.22
CA ALA A 227 -39.73 9.51 6.64
C ALA A 227 -38.88 10.50 7.45
N ILE A 228 -37.56 10.57 7.22
CA ILE A 228 -36.70 11.59 7.84
C ILE A 228 -37.15 13.00 7.47
N GLN A 229 -37.49 13.26 6.21
CA GLN A 229 -37.99 14.57 5.77
C GLN A 229 -39.26 15.00 6.52
N HIS A 230 -40.19 14.06 6.75
CA HIS A 230 -41.38 14.31 7.55
C HIS A 230 -41.05 14.58 9.02
N LEU A 231 -40.13 13.82 9.62
CA LEU A 231 -39.68 14.04 11.01
C LEU A 231 -38.98 15.38 11.18
N LEU A 232 -38.17 15.81 10.21
CA LEU A 232 -37.53 17.13 10.20
C LEU A 232 -38.56 18.27 10.16
N SER A 233 -39.65 18.09 9.43
CA SER A 233 -40.75 19.06 9.38
C SER A 233 -41.46 19.16 10.73
N ALA A 234 -41.67 18.02 11.41
CA ALA A 234 -42.24 18.00 12.75
C ALA A 234 -41.34 18.69 13.80
N TYR A 235 -40.02 18.60 13.64
CA TYR A 235 -39.04 19.28 14.50
C TYR A 235 -39.13 20.81 14.48
N GLN A 236 -39.59 21.41 13.38
CA GLN A 236 -39.78 22.86 13.30
C GLN A 236 -40.90 23.35 14.24
N THR A 237 -41.73 22.45 14.75
CA THR A 237 -42.85 22.73 15.67
C THR A 237 -42.50 22.50 17.15
N THR A 238 -41.32 21.96 17.45
CA THR A 238 -40.88 21.63 18.82
C THR A 238 -39.72 22.53 19.26
N SER A 239 -39.59 22.75 20.58
CA SER A 239 -38.49 23.56 21.16
C SER A 239 -37.16 22.80 21.29
N ALA A 240 -37.14 21.50 20.99
CA ALA A 240 -35.97 20.65 21.10
C ALA A 240 -35.20 20.62 19.77
N GLY A 241 -33.97 21.12 19.74
CA GLY A 241 -33.11 21.08 18.56
C GLY A 241 -32.39 19.74 18.37
N LEU A 242 -32.25 19.30 17.12
CA LEU A 242 -31.35 18.19 16.75
C LEU A 242 -29.89 18.50 17.09
N THR A 243 -29.12 17.49 17.47
CA THR A 243 -27.68 17.61 17.68
C THR A 243 -26.94 17.86 16.37
N GLU A 244 -25.77 18.49 16.42
CA GLU A 244 -24.91 18.63 15.24
C GLU A 244 -24.51 17.26 14.66
N GLY A 245 -24.28 16.26 15.53
CA GLY A 245 -23.95 14.89 15.12
C GLY A 245 -25.06 14.25 14.27
N ILE A 246 -26.33 14.36 14.68
CA ILE A 246 -27.45 13.82 13.89
C ILE A 246 -27.64 14.60 12.60
N LYS A 247 -27.49 15.92 12.60
CA LYS A 247 -27.58 16.73 11.37
C LYS A 247 -26.50 16.34 10.35
N ARG A 248 -25.27 16.11 10.80
CA ARG A 248 -24.16 15.59 9.97
C ARG A 248 -24.49 14.19 9.44
N ALA A 249 -25.01 13.31 10.28
CA ALA A 249 -25.42 11.96 9.89
C ALA A 249 -26.50 11.98 8.80
N ILE A 250 -27.53 12.83 8.94
CA ILE A 250 -28.58 12.99 7.92
C ILE A 250 -27.97 13.47 6.60
N PHE A 251 -27.13 14.50 6.64
CA PHE A 251 -26.50 15.05 5.44
C PHE A 251 -25.67 14.01 4.69
N TRP A 252 -24.77 13.31 5.39
CA TRP A 252 -23.87 12.36 4.77
C TRP A 252 -24.58 11.10 4.31
N GLN A 253 -25.56 10.61 5.07
CA GLN A 253 -26.32 9.44 4.68
C GLN A 253 -27.19 9.72 3.44
N ASP A 254 -27.82 10.90 3.36
CA ASP A 254 -28.59 11.33 2.19
C ASP A 254 -27.70 11.44 0.94
N LEU A 255 -26.51 12.05 1.07
CA LEU A 255 -25.53 12.17 -0.02
C LEU A 255 -25.03 10.79 -0.48
N ASN A 256 -24.56 9.96 0.45
CA ASN A 256 -24.01 8.64 0.12
C ASN A 256 -25.06 7.72 -0.49
N ALA A 257 -26.30 7.75 0.02
CA ALA A 257 -27.39 6.95 -0.52
C ALA A 257 -27.80 7.39 -1.93
N SER A 258 -27.76 8.70 -2.20
CA SER A 258 -27.99 9.23 -3.54
C SER A 258 -26.94 8.75 -4.54
N VAL A 259 -25.67 8.69 -4.14
CA VAL A 259 -24.57 8.24 -5.01
C VAL A 259 -24.57 6.73 -5.23
N LEU A 260 -24.87 5.94 -4.18
CA LEU A 260 -24.87 4.47 -4.23
C LEU A 260 -26.12 3.90 -4.92
N ALA A 261 -27.29 4.45 -4.62
CA ALA A 261 -28.59 3.91 -5.06
C ALA A 261 -29.37 4.85 -5.98
N GLY A 262 -28.88 6.05 -6.30
CA GLY A 262 -29.58 7.00 -7.17
C GLY A 262 -30.83 7.63 -6.55
N SER A 263 -30.94 7.67 -5.22
CA SER A 263 -32.08 8.29 -4.54
C SER A 263 -32.08 9.82 -4.68
N LYS A 264 -33.27 10.43 -4.61
CA LYS A 264 -33.38 11.88 -4.62
C LYS A 264 -33.00 12.47 -3.26
N ARG A 265 -32.05 13.40 -3.27
CA ARG A 265 -31.59 14.16 -2.10
C ARG A 265 -32.75 14.91 -1.44
N ILE A 266 -32.80 14.86 -0.11
CA ILE A 266 -33.74 15.66 0.72
C ILE A 266 -33.06 16.81 1.45
N VAL A 267 -31.73 16.76 1.61
CA VAL A 267 -30.92 17.82 2.23
C VAL A 267 -29.68 18.13 1.38
N ASN A 268 -29.15 19.33 1.52
CA ASN A 268 -27.93 19.80 0.84
C ASN A 268 -27.01 20.53 1.83
N HIS A 269 -25.85 20.98 1.35
CA HIS A 269 -24.84 21.67 2.16
C HIS A 269 -25.32 23.01 2.76
N THR A 270 -26.47 23.56 2.34
CA THR A 270 -27.06 24.79 2.91
C THR A 270 -28.21 24.50 3.86
N THR A 271 -28.65 23.24 4.00
CA THR A 271 -29.86 22.89 4.78
C THR A 271 -29.65 23.09 6.28
N PHE A 272 -28.46 22.74 6.80
CA PHE A 272 -28.08 22.95 8.19
C PHE A 272 -26.98 24.02 8.26
N ALA A 273 -27.37 25.29 8.18
CA ALA A 273 -26.46 26.43 8.08
C ALA A 273 -25.42 26.49 9.21
N GLU A 274 -25.79 26.03 10.41
CA GLU A 274 -24.95 25.92 11.60
C GLU A 274 -23.75 24.98 11.43
N LEU A 275 -23.84 23.98 10.53
CA LEU A 275 -22.72 23.05 10.27
C LEU A 275 -21.60 23.68 9.43
N ARG A 276 -21.88 24.82 8.79
CA ARG A 276 -20.93 25.61 7.98
C ARG A 276 -20.14 24.77 6.98
N TRP A 277 -20.85 24.03 6.13
CA TRP A 277 -20.30 23.30 4.98
C TRP A 277 -19.74 24.25 3.91
N THR A 278 -18.64 24.91 4.23
CA THR A 278 -18.11 26.07 3.50
C THR A 278 -16.72 25.79 2.98
N ARG A 279 -16.36 26.52 1.91
CA ARG A 279 -14.97 26.70 1.47
C ARG A 279 -14.23 27.39 2.58
N GLU A 280 -13.06 26.89 2.95
CA GLU A 280 -12.21 27.59 3.91
C GLU A 280 -11.66 28.87 3.27
N SER A 281 -11.50 29.93 4.07
CA SER A 281 -10.74 31.13 3.71
C SER A 281 -9.23 30.86 3.76
N ILE A 282 -8.75 29.89 2.98
CA ILE A 282 -7.33 29.73 2.69
C ILE A 282 -6.92 30.81 1.68
N SER A 283 -5.62 31.09 1.52
CA SER A 283 -5.13 32.05 0.51
C SER A 283 -5.88 31.87 -0.83
N PRO A 284 -6.35 32.96 -1.47
CA PRO A 284 -7.02 32.90 -2.77
C PRO A 284 -6.27 32.06 -3.81
N ASP A 285 -4.94 32.02 -3.72
CA ASP A 285 -4.02 31.27 -4.59
C ASP A 285 -4.23 29.73 -4.56
N PHE A 286 -5.06 29.20 -3.65
CA PHE A 286 -5.37 27.76 -3.60
C PHE A 286 -6.51 27.36 -4.54
N PHE A 287 -7.37 28.32 -4.91
CA PHE A 287 -8.58 28.07 -5.69
C PHE A 287 -8.35 28.29 -7.18
N GLU A 288 -7.34 27.61 -7.71
CA GLU A 288 -6.97 27.68 -9.12
C GLU A 288 -7.53 26.50 -9.91
N VAL A 289 -7.87 26.72 -11.18
CA VAL A 289 -8.22 25.63 -12.09
C VAL A 289 -6.91 24.95 -12.50
N PRO A 290 -6.77 23.62 -12.37
CA PRO A 290 -5.59 22.92 -12.85
C PRO A 290 -5.35 23.19 -14.34
N PRO A 291 -4.10 23.33 -14.82
CA PRO A 291 -3.79 23.67 -16.21
C PRO A 291 -4.51 22.78 -17.25
N GLY A 292 -4.63 21.47 -16.96
CA GLY A 292 -5.37 20.53 -17.82
C GLY A 292 -6.87 20.84 -17.94
N PHE A 293 -7.49 21.48 -16.97
CA PHE A 293 -8.89 21.91 -17.07
C PHE A 293 -9.04 23.35 -17.59
N GLN A 294 -8.01 24.19 -17.49
CA GLN A 294 -8.03 25.56 -18.02
C GLN A 294 -8.28 25.57 -19.53
N VAL A 295 -7.56 24.72 -20.28
CA VAL A 295 -7.71 24.61 -21.74
C VAL A 295 -9.06 23.99 -22.17
N ARG A 296 -9.80 23.39 -21.22
CA ARG A 296 -11.07 22.69 -21.43
C ARG A 296 -12.26 23.38 -20.79
N PHE A 297 -12.10 24.64 -20.38
CA PHE A 297 -13.14 25.39 -19.68
C PHE A 297 -14.47 25.40 -20.46
N HIS A 298 -14.40 25.46 -21.79
CA HIS A 298 -15.55 25.47 -22.69
C HIS A 298 -16.38 24.17 -22.68
N LEU A 299 -15.83 23.04 -22.22
CA LEU A 299 -16.53 21.76 -22.15
C LEU A 299 -17.44 21.63 -20.92
N PHE A 300 -17.27 22.51 -19.94
CA PHE A 300 -17.89 22.38 -18.63
C PHE A 300 -18.68 23.63 -18.25
N ASN A 301 -19.73 23.45 -17.44
CA ASN A 301 -20.43 24.58 -16.85
C ASN A 301 -19.58 25.21 -15.73
N GLU A 302 -19.84 26.49 -15.44
CA GLU A 302 -19.12 27.25 -14.43
C GLU A 302 -19.15 26.57 -13.05
N GLY A 303 -20.30 25.98 -12.67
CA GLY A 303 -20.45 25.26 -11.42
C GLY A 303 -19.54 24.04 -11.28
N PHE A 304 -19.29 23.31 -12.38
CA PHE A 304 -18.35 22.18 -12.39
C PHE A 304 -16.90 22.66 -12.28
N ILE A 305 -16.54 23.74 -12.98
CA ILE A 305 -15.19 24.31 -12.86
C ILE A 305 -14.94 24.81 -11.44
N GLU A 306 -15.94 25.42 -10.80
CA GLU A 306 -15.88 25.80 -9.39
C GLU A 306 -15.61 24.59 -8.47
N VAL A 307 -16.20 23.43 -8.75
CA VAL A 307 -15.88 22.18 -8.03
C VAL A 307 -14.45 21.72 -8.29
N ILE A 308 -13.96 21.82 -9.52
CA ILE A 308 -12.58 21.44 -9.85
C ILE A 308 -11.56 22.34 -9.13
N ARG A 309 -11.83 23.65 -9.01
CA ARG A 309 -11.03 24.58 -8.19
C ARG A 309 -10.93 24.12 -6.74
N ASP A 310 -12.06 23.70 -6.16
CA ASP A 310 -12.11 23.23 -4.77
C ASP A 310 -11.40 21.89 -4.57
N ILE A 311 -11.51 20.97 -5.53
CA ILE A 311 -10.77 19.70 -5.54
C ILE A 311 -9.27 19.97 -5.63
N HIS A 312 -8.86 20.95 -6.44
CA HIS A 312 -7.46 21.37 -6.51
C HIS A 312 -7.00 21.98 -5.19
N ALA A 313 -7.80 22.84 -4.56
CA ALA A 313 -7.52 23.37 -3.23
C ALA A 313 -7.33 22.24 -2.19
N LEU A 314 -8.18 21.20 -2.20
CA LEU A 314 -7.99 20.01 -1.37
C LEU A 314 -6.64 19.30 -1.63
N GLN A 315 -6.26 19.14 -2.89
CA GLN A 315 -4.95 18.57 -3.26
C GLN A 315 -3.80 19.42 -2.69
N ARG A 316 -3.88 20.75 -2.81
CA ARG A 316 -2.88 21.69 -2.28
C ARG A 316 -2.79 21.62 -0.76
N ILE A 317 -3.92 21.52 -0.06
CA ILE A 317 -3.99 21.35 1.39
C ILE A 317 -3.23 20.07 1.80
N ARG A 318 -3.51 18.94 1.14
CA ARG A 318 -2.82 17.67 1.38
C ARG A 318 -1.30 17.77 1.18
N ASP A 319 -0.90 18.39 0.07
CA ASP A 319 0.51 18.45 -0.33
C ASP A 319 1.33 19.35 0.60
N ILE A 320 0.73 20.43 1.12
CA ILE A 320 1.40 21.41 1.99
C ILE A 320 1.35 20.98 3.46
N TYR A 321 0.20 20.48 3.92
CA TYR A 321 -0.03 20.16 5.33
C TYR A 321 -0.07 18.66 5.56
N ARG A 322 1.06 17.98 5.30
CA ARG A 322 1.18 16.52 5.47
C ARG A 322 0.89 16.01 6.89
N ARG A 323 0.93 16.88 7.92
CA ARG A 323 0.44 16.61 9.31
C ARG A 323 0.00 17.92 9.98
N GLY A 324 -1.28 18.07 10.31
CA GLY A 324 -1.75 19.18 11.17
C GLY A 324 -3.06 19.87 10.77
N VAL A 325 -3.64 19.54 9.61
CA VAL A 325 -4.97 20.05 9.23
C VAL A 325 -6.05 19.25 9.96
N SER A 326 -7.03 19.96 10.51
CA SER A 326 -8.16 19.34 11.22
C SER A 326 -8.99 18.46 10.28
N MET A 327 -9.28 17.22 10.68
CA MET A 327 -10.15 16.33 9.88
C MET A 327 -11.57 16.88 9.74
N ALA A 328 -12.04 17.66 10.72
CA ALA A 328 -13.32 18.35 10.64
C ALA A 328 -13.35 19.38 9.49
N LEU A 329 -12.21 20.01 9.20
CA LEU A 329 -12.07 20.98 8.13
C LEU A 329 -12.09 20.31 6.75
N ILE A 330 -11.33 19.22 6.58
CA ILE A 330 -11.36 18.40 5.37
C ILE A 330 -12.79 17.89 5.13
N ASN A 331 -13.45 17.38 6.17
CA ASN A 331 -14.84 16.94 6.09
C ASN A 331 -15.78 18.04 5.59
N SER A 332 -15.62 19.27 6.10
CA SER A 332 -16.46 20.39 5.69
C SER A 332 -16.26 20.79 4.23
N HIS A 333 -15.01 20.79 3.77
CA HIS A 333 -14.69 21.10 2.39
C HIS A 333 -15.22 20.00 1.45
N THR A 334 -14.99 18.73 1.78
CA THR A 334 -15.52 17.58 1.02
C THR A 334 -17.05 17.58 0.97
N ALA A 335 -17.74 17.88 2.07
CA ALA A 335 -19.21 18.03 2.12
C ALA A 335 -19.72 19.07 1.11
N SER A 336 -19.08 20.25 1.09
CA SER A 336 -19.43 21.33 0.17
C SER A 336 -19.24 20.91 -1.28
N ILE A 337 -18.09 20.31 -1.60
CA ILE A 337 -17.76 19.84 -2.94
C ILE A 337 -18.77 18.81 -3.42
N GLN A 338 -18.96 17.74 -2.67
CA GLN A 338 -19.79 16.61 -3.10
C GLN A 338 -21.27 16.98 -3.17
N SER A 339 -21.76 17.81 -2.25
CA SER A 339 -23.15 18.29 -2.31
C SER A 339 -23.40 19.17 -3.53
N ARG A 340 -22.45 20.03 -3.93
CA ARG A 340 -22.61 20.84 -5.14
C ARG A 340 -22.46 19.99 -6.39
N LEU A 341 -21.46 19.12 -6.43
CA LEU A 341 -21.20 18.23 -7.56
C LEU A 341 -22.42 17.34 -7.87
N GLU A 342 -23.09 16.80 -6.86
CA GLU A 342 -24.29 15.98 -7.07
C GLU A 342 -25.52 16.78 -7.51
N ALA A 343 -25.57 18.08 -7.20
CA ALA A 343 -26.66 18.96 -7.63
C ALA A 343 -26.48 19.50 -9.07
N LEU A 344 -25.28 19.37 -9.65
CA LEU A 344 -25.00 19.87 -11.00
C LEU A 344 -25.69 19.00 -12.08
N PRO A 345 -26.17 19.62 -13.18
CA PRO A 345 -26.76 18.89 -14.28
C PRO A 345 -25.70 18.05 -15.00
N LYS A 346 -25.93 16.74 -15.07
CA LYS A 346 -25.10 15.76 -15.78
C LYS A 346 -25.51 15.73 -17.26
N ALA A 347 -25.29 16.85 -17.96
CA ALA A 347 -25.92 17.15 -19.27
C ALA A 347 -25.54 16.17 -20.40
N THR A 348 -24.33 15.60 -20.36
CA THR A 348 -23.86 14.63 -21.36
C THR A 348 -23.26 13.40 -20.68
N PRO A 349 -23.23 12.23 -21.34
CA PRO A 349 -22.53 11.05 -20.84
C PRO A 349 -21.04 11.29 -20.52
N VAL A 350 -20.35 12.12 -21.30
CA VAL A 350 -18.95 12.55 -21.05
C VAL A 350 -18.84 13.39 -19.78
N SER A 351 -19.75 14.38 -19.63
CA SER A 351 -19.83 15.18 -18.42
C SER A 351 -20.11 14.30 -17.20
N LYS A 352 -20.98 13.30 -17.33
CA LYS A 352 -21.25 12.30 -16.27
C LYS A 352 -19.98 11.54 -15.87
N CYS A 353 -19.13 11.12 -16.82
CA CYS A 353 -17.83 10.51 -16.52
C CYS A 353 -16.95 11.47 -15.70
N CYS A 354 -16.85 12.74 -16.12
CA CYS A 354 -16.08 13.75 -15.41
C CYS A 354 -16.61 14.01 -13.99
N HIS A 355 -17.93 14.01 -13.80
CA HIS A 355 -18.54 14.13 -12.47
C HIS A 355 -18.19 12.96 -11.56
N LEU A 356 -18.25 11.72 -12.06
CA LEU A 356 -17.88 10.54 -11.29
C LEU A 356 -16.39 10.54 -10.90
N ALA A 357 -15.50 10.92 -11.82
CA ALA A 357 -14.07 11.05 -11.53
C ALA A 357 -13.77 12.19 -10.54
N ALA A 358 -14.41 13.35 -10.69
CA ALA A 358 -14.30 14.45 -9.72
C ALA A 358 -14.80 14.04 -8.33
N TYR A 359 -15.87 13.24 -8.26
CA TYR A 359 -16.36 12.67 -7.00
C TYR A 359 -15.31 11.78 -6.35
N ILE A 360 -14.73 10.84 -7.11
CA ILE A 360 -13.64 9.96 -6.63
C ILE A 360 -12.47 10.80 -6.09
N CYS A 361 -12.02 11.83 -6.82
CA CYS A 361 -10.96 12.72 -6.35
C CYS A 361 -11.32 13.42 -5.03
N SER A 362 -12.55 13.95 -4.91
CA SER A 362 -12.99 14.64 -3.70
C SER A 362 -13.01 13.75 -2.46
N VAL A 363 -13.27 12.45 -2.64
CA VAL A 363 -13.17 11.45 -1.57
C VAL A 363 -11.70 11.13 -1.31
N MET A 364 -10.95 10.71 -2.32
CA MET A 364 -9.68 10.00 -2.14
C MET A 364 -8.47 10.90 -1.91
N LEU A 365 -8.52 12.20 -2.25
CA LEU A 365 -7.36 13.08 -2.12
C LEU A 365 -6.90 13.25 -0.66
N CYS A 366 -7.81 13.47 0.27
CA CYS A 366 -7.49 13.76 1.69
C CYS A 366 -7.98 12.68 2.65
N CYS A 367 -8.30 11.49 2.15
CA CYS A 367 -9.11 10.52 2.88
C CYS A 367 -8.31 9.72 3.92
N THR A 368 -8.58 9.99 5.19
CA THR A 368 -8.56 8.99 6.27
C THR A 368 -9.98 8.65 6.74
N VAL A 369 -11.00 9.30 6.15
CA VAL A 369 -12.39 9.29 6.62
C VAL A 369 -13.27 8.47 5.69
N TRP A 370 -13.80 7.37 6.19
CA TRP A 370 -14.70 6.48 5.44
C TRP A 370 -14.07 5.80 4.21
N CYS A 371 -12.75 5.64 4.19
CA CYS A 371 -12.02 4.89 3.16
C CYS A 371 -12.46 3.42 3.03
N ALA A 372 -13.09 2.88 4.09
CA ALA A 372 -13.67 1.55 4.11
C ALA A 372 -15.07 1.48 3.45
N LEU A 373 -15.64 2.60 2.99
CA LEU A 373 -16.95 2.59 2.33
C LEU A 373 -16.84 2.01 0.92
N VAL A 374 -17.90 1.31 0.53
CA VAL A 374 -18.13 0.77 -0.83
C VAL A 374 -18.18 1.88 -1.91
N ILE A 375 -18.19 3.16 -1.52
CA ILE A 375 -18.39 4.30 -2.41
C ILE A 375 -17.33 4.42 -3.50
N PRO A 376 -16.01 4.51 -3.25
CA PRO A 376 -15.02 4.66 -4.33
C PRO A 376 -15.10 3.51 -5.34
N SER A 377 -15.21 2.27 -4.85
CA SER A 377 -15.35 1.07 -5.68
C SER A 377 -16.63 1.09 -6.53
N ASN A 378 -17.76 1.54 -5.95
CA ASN A 378 -19.03 1.65 -6.64
C ASN A 378 -18.99 2.77 -7.70
N VAL A 379 -18.52 3.96 -7.34
CA VAL A 379 -18.39 5.10 -8.25
C VAL A 379 -17.40 4.78 -9.38
N SER A 380 -16.30 4.09 -9.08
CA SER A 380 -15.37 3.56 -10.09
C SER A 380 -16.07 2.58 -11.04
N THR A 381 -16.90 1.68 -10.52
CA THR A 381 -17.69 0.75 -11.37
C THR A 381 -18.70 1.50 -12.24
N GLN A 382 -19.36 2.54 -11.69
CA GLN A 382 -20.27 3.39 -12.46
C GLN A 382 -19.52 4.15 -13.56
N LEU A 383 -18.35 4.70 -13.25
CA LEU A 383 -17.50 5.42 -14.20
C LEU A 383 -17.08 4.51 -15.36
N LEU A 384 -16.70 3.26 -15.07
CA LEU A 384 -16.35 2.28 -16.10
C LEU A 384 -17.52 2.06 -17.07
N ARG A 385 -18.72 1.84 -16.53
CA ARG A 385 -19.93 1.63 -17.33
C ARG A 385 -20.27 2.83 -18.19
N GLU A 386 -20.10 4.05 -17.69
CA GLU A 386 -20.34 5.25 -18.49
C GLU A 386 -19.25 5.45 -19.56
N LEU A 387 -17.96 5.25 -19.21
CA LEU A 387 -16.84 5.30 -20.16
C LEU A 387 -17.01 4.30 -21.31
N GLN A 388 -17.48 3.09 -21.02
CA GLN A 388 -17.75 2.07 -22.04
C GLN A 388 -18.84 2.51 -23.04
N LYS A 389 -19.85 3.29 -22.60
CA LYS A 389 -20.90 3.81 -23.49
C LYS A 389 -20.38 4.89 -24.43
N VAL A 390 -19.46 5.73 -23.94
CA VAL A 390 -18.88 6.84 -24.71
C VAL A 390 -17.55 6.48 -25.35
N ARG A 391 -17.15 5.21 -25.38
CA ARG A 391 -15.82 4.78 -25.85
C ARG A 391 -15.47 5.30 -27.25
N LYS A 392 -16.46 5.47 -28.13
CA LYS A 392 -16.30 5.93 -29.51
C LYS A 392 -16.76 7.38 -29.72
N ASP A 393 -16.90 8.16 -28.64
CA ASP A 393 -17.29 9.56 -28.73
C ASP A 393 -16.15 10.38 -29.37
N PRO A 394 -16.39 11.15 -30.44
CA PRO A 394 -15.36 11.93 -31.13
C PRO A 394 -14.63 12.94 -30.24
N ILE A 395 -15.22 13.34 -29.11
CA ILE A 395 -14.58 14.25 -28.16
C ILE A 395 -13.21 13.74 -27.65
N TRP A 396 -12.99 12.42 -27.69
CA TRP A 396 -11.74 11.80 -27.25
C TRP A 396 -10.58 11.98 -28.22
N ASP A 397 -10.86 12.28 -29.49
CA ASP A 397 -9.83 12.58 -30.49
C ASP A 397 -9.14 13.91 -30.16
N GLU A 398 -9.88 14.88 -29.63
CA GLU A 398 -9.35 16.19 -29.21
C GLU A 398 -8.91 16.24 -27.74
N HIS A 399 -9.41 15.34 -26.90
CA HIS A 399 -9.20 15.35 -25.44
C HIS A 399 -8.80 13.98 -24.88
N THR A 400 -7.83 13.32 -25.53
CA THR A 400 -7.36 11.98 -25.13
C THR A 400 -6.72 11.95 -23.74
N ASP A 401 -6.06 13.02 -23.31
CA ASP A 401 -5.53 13.19 -21.97
C ASP A 401 -6.62 13.25 -20.89
N LEU A 402 -7.77 13.86 -21.18
CA LEU A 402 -8.94 13.82 -20.31
C LEU A 402 -9.48 12.39 -20.20
N LEU A 403 -9.58 11.66 -21.32
CA LEU A 403 -9.97 10.25 -21.30
C LEU A 403 -9.01 9.40 -20.46
N LEU A 404 -7.70 9.62 -20.59
CA LEU A 404 -6.69 8.93 -19.79
C LEU A 404 -6.81 9.28 -18.31
N TRP A 405 -7.02 10.55 -17.97
CA TRP A 405 -7.28 10.95 -16.59
C TRP A 405 -8.50 10.21 -16.02
N LEU A 406 -9.60 10.11 -16.77
CA LEU A 406 -10.80 9.37 -16.35
C LEU A 406 -10.50 7.87 -16.13
N ILE A 407 -9.75 7.24 -17.04
CA ILE A 407 -9.34 5.84 -16.93
C ILE A 407 -8.42 5.61 -15.73
N CYS A 408 -7.43 6.48 -15.52
CA CYS A 408 -6.49 6.38 -14.40
C CYS A 408 -7.17 6.58 -13.05
N ILE A 409 -7.99 7.64 -12.92
CA ILE A 409 -8.76 7.89 -11.68
C ILE A 409 -9.74 6.75 -11.43
N GLY A 410 -10.47 6.28 -12.44
CA GLY A 410 -11.37 5.14 -12.28
C GLY A 410 -10.66 3.85 -11.88
N GLY A 411 -9.58 3.49 -12.58
CA GLY A 411 -8.83 2.26 -12.36
C GLY A 411 -8.06 2.22 -11.04
N ALA A 412 -7.50 3.35 -10.59
CA ALA A 412 -6.76 3.43 -9.32
C ALA A 412 -7.61 3.05 -8.10
N PHE A 413 -8.92 3.28 -8.18
CA PHE A 413 -9.86 3.04 -7.08
C PHE A 413 -10.92 1.97 -7.41
N SER A 414 -10.69 1.18 -8.47
CA SER A 414 -11.59 0.09 -8.81
C SER A 414 -11.44 -1.08 -7.84
N PRO A 415 -12.50 -1.86 -7.57
CA PRO A 415 -12.36 -3.12 -6.83
C PRO A 415 -11.49 -4.10 -7.61
N SER A 416 -10.82 -5.01 -6.91
CA SER A 416 -10.09 -6.12 -7.53
C SER A 416 -11.04 -7.02 -8.35
N GLY A 417 -10.55 -7.60 -9.45
CA GLY A 417 -11.33 -8.45 -10.34
C GLY A 417 -11.67 -7.77 -11.67
N THR A 418 -12.82 -8.11 -12.25
CA THR A 418 -13.22 -7.74 -13.62
C THR A 418 -13.21 -6.23 -13.87
N VAL A 419 -13.70 -5.42 -12.93
CA VAL A 419 -13.74 -3.96 -13.08
C VAL A 419 -12.32 -3.40 -13.27
N ARG A 420 -11.34 -3.87 -12.48
CA ARG A 420 -9.93 -3.43 -12.65
C ARG A 420 -9.35 -3.90 -13.98
N SER A 421 -9.60 -5.16 -14.36
CA SER A 421 -9.14 -5.70 -15.64
C SER A 421 -9.69 -4.92 -16.83
N ASP A 422 -10.94 -4.49 -16.77
CA ASP A 422 -11.59 -3.70 -17.83
C ASP A 422 -11.01 -2.28 -17.92
N TYR A 423 -10.67 -1.65 -16.79
CA TYR A 423 -9.93 -0.39 -16.79
C TYR A 423 -8.53 -0.56 -17.39
N VAL A 424 -7.83 -1.64 -17.06
CA VAL A 424 -6.53 -1.96 -17.67
C VAL A 424 -6.67 -2.18 -19.18
N ALA A 425 -7.73 -2.85 -19.63
CA ALA A 425 -8.00 -3.04 -21.05
C ALA A 425 -8.32 -1.71 -21.76
N LEU A 426 -9.13 -0.83 -21.15
CA LEU A 426 -9.38 0.52 -21.65
C LEU A 426 -8.09 1.32 -21.75
N PHE A 427 -7.29 1.31 -20.68
CA PHE A 427 -6.00 1.99 -20.61
C PHE A 427 -5.06 1.52 -21.72
N ARG A 428 -4.93 0.21 -21.95
CA ARG A 428 -4.13 -0.35 -23.05
C ARG A 428 -4.65 0.09 -24.42
N SER A 429 -5.98 0.15 -24.60
CA SER A 429 -6.58 0.55 -25.87
C SER A 429 -6.52 2.04 -26.17
N THR A 430 -6.51 2.90 -25.14
CA THR A 430 -6.42 4.36 -25.26
C THR A 430 -4.96 4.85 -25.21
N GLY A 431 -4.10 4.14 -24.48
CA GLY A 431 -2.71 4.49 -24.23
C GLY A 431 -1.76 4.21 -25.40
N SER A 432 -2.19 3.48 -26.43
CA SER A 432 -1.39 3.20 -27.64
C SER A 432 -0.78 4.46 -28.25
N ASP A 433 -1.53 5.57 -28.31
CA ASP A 433 -1.09 6.79 -28.99
C ASP A 433 -0.47 7.83 -28.05
N VAL A 434 -0.95 7.94 -26.79
CA VAL A 434 -0.49 8.97 -25.84
C VAL A 434 0.66 8.50 -24.94
N MET A 435 0.76 7.20 -24.63
CA MET A 435 1.93 6.65 -23.91
C MET A 435 3.18 6.57 -24.79
N SER A 436 3.10 6.96 -26.06
CA SER A 436 4.28 7.27 -26.87
C SER A 436 5.05 8.50 -26.35
N SER A 437 4.47 9.29 -25.43
CA SER A 437 5.02 10.57 -24.95
C SER A 437 5.48 10.61 -23.48
N TYR A 438 5.33 9.51 -22.73
CA TYR A 438 5.97 9.36 -21.42
C TYR A 438 6.95 8.19 -21.52
N ASP A 439 8.25 8.46 -21.41
CA ASP A 439 9.29 7.44 -21.25
C ASP A 439 9.09 6.71 -19.91
N SER A 440 8.11 5.81 -19.87
CA SER A 440 7.94 4.85 -18.79
C SER A 440 8.96 3.74 -19.01
N TRP A 441 9.89 3.59 -18.07
CA TRP A 441 10.92 2.54 -18.06
C TRP A 441 10.35 1.13 -18.19
N THR A 442 9.06 0.95 -17.87
CA THR A 442 8.37 -0.31 -18.12
C THR A 442 8.25 -0.62 -19.60
N ASP A 443 8.38 0.30 -20.57
CA ASP A 443 8.15 0.05 -22.01
C ASP A 443 9.29 -0.65 -22.75
N PHE A 444 10.42 -0.88 -22.07
CA PHE A 444 11.64 -1.41 -22.66
C PHE A 444 12.20 -2.57 -21.83
N THR A 445 11.84 -3.80 -22.18
CA THR A 445 12.33 -5.05 -21.56
C THR A 445 12.85 -6.03 -22.60
N GLY A 446 13.57 -7.06 -22.17
CA GLY A 446 14.18 -8.03 -23.09
C GLY A 446 15.18 -7.35 -24.03
N THR A 447 15.14 -7.68 -25.32
CA THR A 447 16.00 -7.08 -26.36
C THR A 447 15.82 -5.57 -26.53
N THR A 448 14.71 -5.00 -26.06
CA THR A 448 14.49 -3.55 -26.09
C THR A 448 14.94 -2.84 -24.81
N GLY A 449 15.25 -3.60 -23.74
CA GLY A 449 15.74 -3.09 -22.47
C GLY A 449 17.25 -2.87 -22.45
N PHE A 450 17.76 -2.30 -21.35
CA PHE A 450 19.19 -1.94 -21.20
C PHE A 450 20.12 -3.16 -21.22
N ILE A 451 19.90 -4.12 -20.33
CA ILE A 451 20.73 -5.34 -20.24
C ILE A 451 20.49 -6.22 -21.47
N GLY A 452 19.23 -6.57 -21.74
CA GLY A 452 18.89 -7.49 -22.82
C GLY A 452 19.22 -6.94 -24.21
N GLY A 453 19.12 -5.63 -24.42
CA GLY A 453 19.53 -4.99 -25.68
C GLY A 453 21.03 -5.01 -25.90
N ASP A 454 21.84 -4.70 -24.88
CA ASP A 454 23.31 -4.77 -25.01
C ASP A 454 23.81 -6.22 -25.13
N ALA A 455 23.19 -7.14 -24.37
CA ALA A 455 23.52 -8.57 -24.43
C ALA A 455 23.17 -9.16 -25.80
N PHE A 456 22.02 -8.80 -26.36
CA PHE A 456 21.63 -9.21 -27.71
C PHE A 456 22.58 -8.65 -28.77
N HIS A 457 22.94 -7.36 -28.69
CA HIS A 457 23.94 -6.76 -29.58
C HIS A 457 25.27 -7.52 -29.55
N ALA A 458 25.79 -7.80 -28.35
CA ALA A 458 27.05 -8.51 -28.18
C ALA A 458 26.97 -9.95 -28.71
N LEU A 459 25.87 -10.66 -28.42
CA LEU A 459 25.67 -12.03 -28.86
C LEU A 459 25.49 -12.14 -30.37
N TYR A 460 24.67 -11.28 -30.97
CA TYR A 460 24.48 -11.24 -32.42
C TYR A 460 25.80 -10.97 -33.15
N LYS A 461 26.63 -10.08 -32.61
CA LYS A 461 27.97 -9.81 -33.17
C LYS A 461 28.92 -11.02 -33.03
N ALA A 462 28.86 -11.73 -31.91
CA ALA A 462 29.71 -12.89 -31.66
C ALA A 462 29.25 -14.14 -32.44
N GLN A 463 27.95 -14.27 -32.70
CA GLN A 463 27.33 -15.45 -33.30
C GLN A 463 26.30 -15.10 -34.40
N PRO A 464 26.71 -14.38 -35.47
CA PRO A 464 25.77 -13.89 -36.48
C PRO A 464 25.03 -15.01 -37.23
N GLY A 465 25.56 -16.25 -37.22
CA GLY A 465 24.94 -17.40 -37.88
C GLY A 465 23.84 -18.11 -37.08
N TRP A 466 23.52 -17.66 -35.87
CA TRP A 466 22.45 -18.26 -35.06
C TRP A 466 21.07 -17.74 -35.48
N SER A 467 20.03 -18.55 -35.25
CA SER A 467 18.64 -18.13 -35.41
C SER A 467 18.15 -17.49 -34.11
N TYR A 468 17.70 -16.23 -34.20
CA TYR A 468 17.24 -15.48 -33.03
C TYR A 468 15.72 -15.27 -33.06
N THR A 469 15.07 -15.56 -31.92
CA THR A 469 13.68 -15.19 -31.66
C THR A 469 13.65 -14.22 -30.49
N ILE A 470 13.02 -13.06 -30.65
CA ILE A 470 12.91 -12.04 -29.60
C ILE A 470 11.46 -11.88 -29.14
N LEU A 471 11.24 -11.87 -27.83
CA LEU A 471 9.95 -11.54 -27.24
C LEU A 471 9.75 -10.02 -27.26
N VAL A 472 8.68 -9.56 -27.91
CA VAL A 472 8.32 -8.14 -28.01
C VAL A 472 6.83 -7.95 -27.73
N ARG A 473 6.47 -6.85 -27.06
CA ARG A 473 5.06 -6.61 -26.65
C ARG A 473 4.14 -6.20 -27.78
N SER A 474 4.71 -5.71 -28.87
CA SER A 474 3.97 -5.30 -30.07
C SER A 474 4.85 -5.47 -31.28
N GLU A 475 4.22 -5.59 -32.44
CA GLU A 475 4.93 -5.64 -33.72
C GLU A 475 5.79 -4.40 -33.95
N ASP A 476 5.33 -3.22 -33.53
CA ASP A 476 6.07 -1.97 -33.78
C ASP A 476 7.39 -1.90 -32.98
N LYS A 477 7.40 -2.41 -31.75
CA LYS A 477 8.64 -2.61 -30.99
C LYS A 477 9.52 -3.70 -31.61
N GLY A 478 8.93 -4.71 -32.25
CA GLY A 478 9.65 -5.69 -33.05
C GLY A 478 10.32 -5.08 -34.28
N LYS A 479 9.60 -4.23 -35.02
CA LYS A 479 10.10 -3.54 -36.21
C LYS A 479 11.29 -2.63 -35.90
N SER A 480 11.33 -1.98 -34.74
CA SER A 480 12.49 -1.16 -34.36
C SER A 480 13.75 -2.00 -34.16
N VAL A 481 13.63 -3.22 -33.62
CA VAL A 481 14.75 -4.17 -33.52
C VAL A 481 15.10 -4.72 -34.91
N GLN A 482 14.12 -5.13 -35.71
CA GLN A 482 14.34 -5.66 -37.06
C GLN A 482 14.99 -4.65 -38.02
N LYS A 483 14.86 -3.35 -37.77
CA LYS A 483 15.56 -2.31 -38.52
C LYS A 483 17.09 -2.47 -38.44
N GLU A 484 17.60 -2.89 -37.29
CA GLU A 484 19.03 -3.11 -37.06
C GLU A 484 19.42 -4.58 -37.25
N TYR A 485 18.48 -5.51 -37.00
CA TYR A 485 18.68 -6.95 -37.09
C TYR A 485 17.58 -7.63 -37.95
N PRO A 486 17.66 -7.56 -39.30
CA PRO A 486 16.56 -7.95 -40.18
C PRO A 486 16.13 -9.42 -40.10
N GLU A 487 17.03 -10.31 -39.67
CA GLU A 487 16.82 -11.76 -39.67
C GLU A 487 16.17 -12.30 -38.38
N VAL A 488 15.90 -11.42 -37.40
CA VAL A 488 15.31 -11.86 -36.12
C VAL A 488 13.82 -12.16 -36.28
N LYS A 489 13.40 -13.28 -35.69
CA LYS A 489 11.99 -13.68 -35.57
C LYS A 489 11.37 -12.99 -34.35
N LEU A 490 10.08 -12.67 -34.44
CA LEU A 490 9.34 -12.04 -33.37
C LEU A 490 8.41 -13.06 -32.69
N ALA A 491 8.52 -13.19 -31.37
CA ALA A 491 7.46 -13.73 -30.54
C ALA A 491 6.69 -12.54 -29.97
N VAL A 492 5.50 -12.24 -30.51
CA VAL A 492 4.72 -11.08 -30.09
C VAL A 492 3.84 -11.46 -28.90
N GLY A 493 4.13 -10.89 -27.74
CA GLY A 493 3.44 -11.17 -26.48
C GLY A 493 4.03 -10.39 -25.30
N SER A 494 3.24 -10.22 -24.26
CA SER A 494 3.64 -9.70 -22.95
C SER A 494 4.18 -10.82 -22.05
N LEU A 495 4.70 -10.46 -20.88
CA LEU A 495 5.16 -11.45 -19.89
C LEU A 495 4.02 -12.27 -19.27
N ASP A 496 2.77 -11.79 -19.41
CA ASP A 496 1.56 -12.50 -19.00
C ASP A 496 1.09 -13.53 -20.05
N ASP A 497 1.61 -13.49 -21.28
CA ASP A 497 1.20 -14.38 -22.37
C ASP A 497 1.97 -15.72 -22.30
N SER A 498 1.67 -16.51 -21.27
CA SER A 498 2.38 -17.74 -20.93
C SER A 498 2.51 -18.73 -22.09
N GLU A 499 1.48 -18.88 -22.93
CA GLU A 499 1.53 -19.79 -24.09
C GLU A 499 2.49 -19.30 -25.18
N VAL A 500 2.64 -17.99 -25.38
CA VAL A 500 3.62 -17.42 -26.32
C VAL A 500 5.03 -17.70 -25.84
N ILE A 501 5.29 -17.45 -24.55
CA ILE A 501 6.60 -17.65 -23.92
C ILE A 501 6.96 -19.14 -23.91
N LYS A 502 6.04 -20.00 -23.50
CA LYS A 502 6.22 -21.45 -23.45
C LYS A 502 6.54 -22.01 -24.83
N LYS A 503 5.80 -21.59 -25.86
CA LYS A 503 6.07 -22.00 -27.24
C LYS A 503 7.47 -21.57 -27.68
N ALA A 504 7.80 -20.29 -27.54
CA ALA A 504 9.11 -19.77 -27.93
C ALA A 504 10.26 -20.47 -27.19
N ALA A 505 10.10 -20.73 -25.88
CA ALA A 505 11.08 -21.44 -25.08
C ALA A 505 11.22 -22.92 -25.48
N SER A 506 10.13 -23.59 -25.89
CA SER A 506 10.18 -24.98 -26.35
C SER A 506 10.88 -25.18 -27.70
N GLU A 507 10.98 -24.11 -28.50
CA GLU A 507 11.62 -24.11 -29.82
C GLU A 507 13.09 -23.64 -29.76
N ALA A 508 13.56 -23.18 -28.61
CA ALA A 508 14.88 -22.55 -28.44
C ALA A 508 15.85 -23.46 -27.69
N ASP A 509 17.06 -23.64 -28.22
CA ASP A 509 18.12 -24.37 -27.54
C ASP A 509 18.68 -23.57 -26.33
N ILE A 510 18.68 -22.24 -26.42
CA ILE A 510 19.19 -21.33 -25.40
C ILE A 510 18.17 -20.19 -25.19
N VAL A 511 17.68 -20.04 -23.96
CA VAL A 511 16.80 -18.95 -23.53
C VAL A 511 17.58 -17.98 -22.66
N ILE A 512 17.67 -16.72 -23.10
CA ILE A 512 18.26 -15.61 -22.32
C ILE A 512 17.14 -14.76 -21.75
N HIS A 513 16.85 -14.94 -20.46
CA HIS A 513 15.74 -14.29 -19.77
C HIS A 513 16.20 -12.99 -19.11
N THR A 514 15.88 -11.85 -19.73
CA THR A 514 16.29 -10.49 -19.33
C THR A 514 15.11 -9.53 -19.13
N ALA A 515 13.88 -9.98 -19.36
CA ALA A 515 12.69 -9.14 -19.34
C ALA A 515 11.97 -9.28 -18.00
N ASP A 516 12.17 -8.32 -17.10
CA ASP A 516 11.64 -8.36 -15.72
C ASP A 516 11.93 -9.70 -15.03
N SER A 517 13.10 -10.25 -15.35
CA SER A 517 13.38 -11.68 -15.19
C SER A 517 13.46 -12.09 -13.72
N SER A 518 13.93 -11.20 -12.86
CA SER A 518 14.06 -11.37 -11.42
C SER A 518 12.75 -11.27 -10.64
N ASP A 519 11.68 -10.74 -11.25
CA ASP A 519 10.47 -10.34 -10.53
C ASP A 519 9.17 -10.84 -11.17
N HIS A 520 9.24 -11.55 -12.31
CA HIS A 520 8.06 -12.06 -13.03
C HIS A 520 7.96 -13.60 -13.01
N GLN A 521 7.35 -14.15 -11.95
CA GLN A 521 7.16 -15.60 -11.77
C GLN A 521 6.48 -16.31 -12.95
N GLY A 522 5.44 -15.71 -13.55
CA GLY A 522 4.67 -16.35 -14.64
C GLY A 522 5.52 -16.65 -15.88
N ALA A 523 6.33 -15.68 -16.32
CA ALA A 523 7.29 -15.86 -17.41
C ALA A 523 8.35 -16.93 -17.09
N ALA A 524 8.90 -16.94 -15.88
CA ALA A 524 9.86 -17.95 -15.45
C ALA A 524 9.26 -19.37 -15.48
N GLN A 525 8.02 -19.54 -15.02
CA GLN A 525 7.27 -20.81 -15.11
C GLN A 525 7.03 -21.23 -16.55
N ALA A 526 6.63 -20.30 -17.42
CA ALA A 526 6.38 -20.57 -18.83
C ALA A 526 7.65 -21.01 -19.57
N ILE A 527 8.79 -20.36 -19.30
CA ILE A 527 10.10 -20.74 -19.85
C ILE A 527 10.47 -22.16 -19.43
N GLY A 528 10.43 -22.44 -18.12
CA GLY A 528 10.72 -23.76 -17.59
C GLY A 528 9.84 -24.83 -18.23
N ALA A 529 8.53 -24.60 -18.27
CA ALA A 529 7.57 -25.53 -18.87
C ALA A 529 7.80 -25.75 -20.37
N GLY A 530 8.18 -24.71 -21.11
CA GLY A 530 8.54 -24.81 -22.52
C GLY A 530 9.75 -25.70 -22.73
N LEU A 531 10.85 -25.40 -22.02
CA LEU A 531 12.09 -26.17 -22.12
C LEU A 531 11.87 -27.65 -21.74
N ARG A 532 11.14 -27.93 -20.66
CA ARG A 532 10.84 -29.32 -20.25
C ARG A 532 9.98 -30.09 -21.25
N SER A 533 9.19 -29.40 -22.08
CA SER A 533 8.25 -30.06 -22.98
C SER A 533 8.91 -30.70 -24.21
N THR A 534 10.07 -30.18 -24.63
CA THR A 534 10.75 -30.58 -25.88
C THR A 534 12.20 -31.03 -25.69
N HIS A 535 12.87 -30.62 -24.61
CA HIS A 535 14.26 -30.98 -24.36
C HIS A 535 14.42 -32.25 -23.52
N SER A 536 15.55 -32.92 -23.70
CA SER A 536 15.88 -34.20 -23.07
C SER A 536 17.37 -34.27 -22.72
N SER A 537 17.82 -35.32 -22.05
CA SER A 537 19.25 -35.50 -21.73
C SER A 537 20.15 -35.57 -22.97
N SER A 538 19.62 -36.02 -24.11
CA SER A 538 20.34 -36.06 -25.39
C SER A 538 20.26 -34.76 -26.20
N ASN A 539 19.35 -33.86 -25.84
CA ASN A 539 19.19 -32.54 -26.45
C ASN A 539 18.76 -31.53 -25.37
N PRO A 540 19.68 -31.12 -24.48
CA PRO A 540 19.34 -30.25 -23.35
C PRO A 540 18.99 -28.84 -23.82
N GLY A 541 18.06 -28.21 -23.12
CA GLY A 541 17.75 -26.79 -23.26
C GLY A 541 18.45 -25.98 -22.19
N TYR A 542 19.00 -24.82 -22.57
CA TYR A 542 19.78 -23.96 -21.67
C TYR A 542 19.00 -22.70 -21.32
N TRP A 543 19.05 -22.30 -20.05
CA TRP A 543 18.37 -21.12 -19.54
C TRP A 543 19.35 -20.24 -18.77
N ILE A 544 19.68 -19.10 -19.36
CA ILE A 544 20.45 -18.04 -18.73
C ILE A 544 19.46 -17.03 -18.16
N HIS A 545 19.34 -17.01 -16.84
CA HIS A 545 18.39 -16.19 -16.10
C HIS A 545 19.11 -14.99 -15.48
N ILE A 546 18.68 -13.76 -15.79
CA ILE A 546 19.22 -12.57 -15.14
C ILE A 546 18.41 -12.27 -13.87
N SER A 547 19.05 -12.41 -12.72
CA SER A 547 18.53 -11.97 -11.42
C SER A 547 19.21 -10.63 -11.04
N GLY A 548 19.55 -10.40 -9.77
CA GLY A 548 20.28 -9.22 -9.35
C GLY A 548 20.81 -9.30 -7.92
N THR A 549 21.93 -8.63 -7.63
CA THR A 549 22.49 -8.61 -6.26
C THR A 549 21.66 -7.81 -5.26
N GLY A 550 20.53 -7.23 -5.69
CA GLY A 550 19.49 -6.71 -4.78
C GLY A 550 19.06 -7.75 -3.74
N ILE A 551 19.15 -9.05 -4.07
CA ILE A 551 18.93 -10.16 -3.13
C ILE A 551 19.83 -10.08 -1.88
N LEU A 552 21.03 -9.51 -1.99
CA LEU A 552 22.00 -9.39 -0.89
C LEU A 552 21.65 -8.25 0.09
N CYS A 553 20.70 -7.38 -0.26
CA CYS A 553 20.26 -6.28 0.60
C CYS A 553 19.37 -6.73 1.77
N TRP A 554 18.92 -7.99 1.78
CA TRP A 554 17.91 -8.52 2.70
C TRP A 554 18.22 -8.22 4.17
N TYR A 555 19.49 -8.36 4.59
CA TYR A 555 19.85 -8.20 5.99
C TYR A 555 19.66 -6.76 6.47
N ASP A 556 20.05 -5.78 5.66
CA ASP A 556 19.87 -4.38 6.02
C ASP A 556 18.40 -3.97 5.99
N MET A 557 17.59 -4.56 5.10
CA MET A 557 16.16 -4.32 5.07
C MET A 557 15.45 -4.87 6.31
N ASP A 558 15.71 -6.14 6.64
CA ASP A 558 15.07 -6.82 7.78
C ASP A 558 15.47 -6.18 9.11
N ASN A 559 16.70 -5.66 9.20
CA ASN A 559 17.25 -5.03 10.39
C ASN A 559 17.23 -3.48 10.35
N LYS A 560 16.65 -2.87 9.29
CA LYS A 560 16.52 -1.42 9.08
C LYS A 560 17.85 -0.65 9.21
N ARG A 561 18.94 -1.21 8.68
CA ARG A 561 20.30 -0.67 8.76
C ARG A 561 20.63 0.35 7.65
N TYR A 562 19.71 1.30 7.43
CA TYR A 562 19.85 2.24 6.32
C TYR A 562 21.07 3.15 6.47
N GLY A 563 22.01 3.07 5.54
CA GLY A 563 23.23 3.89 5.51
C GLY A 563 24.38 3.36 6.36
N GLU A 564 24.24 2.21 7.02
CA GLU A 564 25.30 1.57 7.80
C GLU A 564 26.28 0.78 6.90
N GLY A 565 27.50 0.57 7.39
CA GLY A 565 28.51 -0.19 6.65
C GLY A 565 28.24 -1.70 6.63
N PRO A 566 28.85 -2.44 5.69
CA PRO A 566 28.69 -3.88 5.60
C PRO A 566 29.27 -4.57 6.83
N LEU A 567 28.63 -5.65 7.25
CA LEU A 567 29.12 -6.54 8.30
C LEU A 567 29.95 -7.70 7.72
N PRO A 568 30.88 -8.30 8.50
CA PRO A 568 31.58 -9.53 8.09
C PRO A 568 30.63 -10.67 7.70
N GLU A 569 29.48 -10.78 8.36
CA GLU A 569 28.48 -11.81 8.07
C GLU A 569 27.76 -11.60 6.72
N GLN A 570 27.89 -10.42 6.12
CA GLN A 570 27.36 -10.08 4.79
C GLN A 570 28.39 -10.29 3.66
N ALA A 571 29.46 -11.06 3.92
CA ALA A 571 30.34 -11.54 2.86
C ALA A 571 29.68 -12.71 2.10
N TYR A 572 29.55 -12.56 0.78
CA TYR A 572 29.00 -13.57 -0.12
C TYR A 572 29.97 -13.83 -1.28
N ASP A 573 30.04 -15.06 -1.76
CA ASP A 573 30.76 -15.43 -2.98
C ASP A 573 29.95 -16.49 -3.74
N ASP A 574 30.13 -16.53 -5.05
CA ASP A 574 29.34 -17.40 -5.95
C ASP A 574 29.97 -18.78 -6.17
N LEU A 575 31.12 -19.09 -5.55
CA LEU A 575 31.87 -20.31 -5.78
C LEU A 575 31.82 -21.27 -4.58
N GLU A 576 32.60 -20.99 -3.54
CA GLU A 576 32.65 -21.81 -2.33
C GLU A 576 31.47 -21.50 -1.39
N GLY A 577 30.97 -20.26 -1.42
CA GLY A 577 29.87 -19.75 -0.59
C GLY A 577 28.50 -19.78 -1.25
N VAL A 578 28.33 -20.42 -2.42
CA VAL A 578 27.08 -20.41 -3.19
C VAL A 578 25.88 -20.93 -2.40
N ASP A 579 26.08 -21.88 -1.48
CA ASP A 579 25.02 -22.41 -0.62
C ASP A 579 24.42 -21.30 0.26
N LYS A 580 25.26 -20.37 0.75
CA LYS A 580 24.80 -19.23 1.57
C LYS A 580 23.91 -18.27 0.77
N VAL A 581 24.19 -18.11 -0.53
CA VAL A 581 23.41 -17.26 -1.45
C VAL A 581 22.10 -17.94 -1.84
N THR A 582 22.16 -19.23 -2.16
CA THR A 582 20.99 -20.02 -2.56
C THR A 582 20.12 -20.46 -1.37
N SER A 583 20.53 -20.18 -0.13
CA SER A 583 19.77 -20.41 1.10
C SER A 583 19.28 -19.12 1.79
N LEU A 584 19.31 -17.98 1.10
CA LEU A 584 18.84 -16.70 1.68
C LEU A 584 17.34 -16.75 2.05
N PRO A 585 16.91 -15.92 3.03
CA PRO A 585 15.51 -15.86 3.49
C PRO A 585 14.53 -15.49 2.38
N ASP A 586 13.27 -15.91 2.51
CA ASP A 586 12.20 -15.63 1.55
C ASP A 586 11.83 -14.14 1.45
N THR A 587 12.24 -13.34 2.44
CA THR A 587 12.12 -11.88 2.43
C THR A 587 13.14 -11.20 1.52
N ALA A 588 14.18 -11.90 1.09
CA ALA A 588 15.18 -11.36 0.19
C ALA A 588 14.58 -11.07 -1.19
N PHE A 589 14.96 -9.95 -1.81
CA PHE A 589 14.50 -9.61 -3.15
C PHE A 589 14.82 -10.69 -4.18
N HIS A 590 13.96 -10.85 -5.18
CA HIS A 590 14.11 -11.81 -6.28
C HIS A 590 14.12 -13.29 -5.85
N ARG A 591 14.12 -13.58 -4.54
CA ARG A 591 14.32 -14.91 -4.00
C ARG A 591 13.23 -15.88 -4.43
N ASP A 592 12.01 -15.39 -4.54
CA ASP A 592 10.85 -16.16 -4.97
C ASP A 592 11.00 -16.67 -6.42
N VAL A 593 11.55 -15.84 -7.32
CA VAL A 593 11.83 -16.24 -8.70
C VAL A 593 13.10 -17.08 -8.79
N ASP A 594 14.19 -16.71 -8.10
CA ASP A 594 15.43 -17.49 -8.05
C ASP A 594 15.17 -18.93 -7.56
N LYS A 595 14.36 -19.10 -6.51
CA LYS A 595 13.94 -20.42 -6.01
C LYS A 595 13.23 -21.21 -7.08
N LEU A 596 12.33 -20.57 -7.82
CA LEU A 596 11.59 -21.20 -8.90
C LEU A 596 12.55 -21.70 -9.98
N VAL A 597 13.42 -20.82 -10.47
CA VAL A 597 14.41 -21.12 -11.51
C VAL A 597 15.34 -22.27 -11.10
N LEU A 598 15.86 -22.24 -9.86
CA LEU A 598 16.67 -23.33 -9.30
C LEU A 598 15.88 -24.64 -9.16
N SER A 599 14.60 -24.56 -8.76
CA SER A 599 13.74 -25.74 -8.65
C SER A 599 13.49 -26.39 -10.01
N GLU A 600 13.41 -25.61 -11.09
CA GLU A 600 13.28 -26.15 -12.45
C GLU A 600 14.55 -26.87 -12.89
N ALA A 601 15.71 -26.29 -12.56
CA ALA A 601 17.00 -26.95 -12.78
C ALA A 601 17.13 -28.27 -12.00
N ALA A 602 16.59 -28.32 -10.78
CA ALA A 602 16.67 -29.51 -9.92
C ALA A 602 15.68 -30.62 -10.32
N GLN A 603 14.54 -30.27 -10.92
CA GLN A 603 13.53 -31.25 -11.35
C GLN A 603 14.01 -32.09 -12.53
N THR A 604 14.66 -31.47 -13.51
CA THR A 604 15.11 -32.15 -14.74
C THR A 604 16.54 -31.72 -15.11
N PRO A 605 17.55 -32.04 -14.28
CA PRO A 605 18.90 -31.49 -14.38
C PRO A 605 19.63 -31.91 -15.64
N ASP A 606 19.21 -32.98 -16.29
CA ASP A 606 19.82 -33.46 -17.54
C ASP A 606 19.20 -32.83 -18.79
N SER A 607 17.94 -32.38 -18.74
CA SER A 607 17.25 -31.79 -19.89
C SER A 607 17.14 -30.27 -19.85
N VAL A 608 17.17 -29.66 -18.66
CA VAL A 608 17.13 -28.21 -18.49
C VAL A 608 18.34 -27.76 -17.69
N LYS A 609 19.24 -27.02 -18.35
CA LYS A 609 20.51 -26.54 -17.80
C LYS A 609 20.37 -25.05 -17.49
N VAL A 610 20.46 -24.68 -16.22
CA VAL A 610 20.18 -23.30 -15.76
C VAL A 610 21.45 -22.62 -15.27
N ALA A 611 21.64 -21.35 -15.63
CA ALA A 611 22.60 -20.44 -15.03
C ALA A 611 21.90 -19.15 -14.61
N ILE A 612 21.96 -18.79 -13.33
CA ILE A 612 21.49 -17.52 -12.78
C ILE A 612 22.66 -16.54 -12.73
N VAL A 613 22.51 -15.38 -13.33
CA VAL A 613 23.49 -14.29 -13.30
C VAL A 613 22.92 -13.14 -12.48
N CYS A 614 23.64 -12.75 -11.43
CA CYS A 614 23.31 -11.68 -10.50
C CYS A 614 24.27 -10.51 -10.70
N PRO A 615 23.95 -9.58 -11.61
CA PRO A 615 24.71 -8.34 -11.74
C PRO A 615 24.43 -7.39 -10.55
N PRO A 616 25.42 -6.59 -10.14
CA PRO A 616 25.27 -5.56 -9.12
C PRO A 616 24.84 -4.23 -9.76
N THR A 617 25.38 -3.09 -9.33
CA THR A 617 25.10 -1.83 -10.02
C THR A 617 25.66 -1.85 -11.44
N ILE A 618 24.78 -1.93 -12.42
CA ILE A 618 25.13 -1.94 -13.85
C ILE A 618 25.21 -0.51 -14.36
N TYR A 619 26.34 -0.16 -14.98
CA TYR A 619 26.58 1.18 -15.53
C TYR A 619 27.14 1.13 -16.95
N GLY A 620 27.35 2.30 -17.54
CA GLY A 620 27.79 2.45 -18.92
C GLY A 620 26.65 2.71 -19.88
N THR A 621 27.01 2.94 -21.14
CA THR A 621 26.08 3.24 -22.23
C THR A 621 25.84 1.99 -23.07
N GLY A 622 24.58 1.58 -23.17
CA GLY A 622 24.18 0.38 -23.90
C GLY A 622 24.30 0.53 -25.41
N ARG A 623 24.51 -0.59 -26.10
CA ARG A 623 24.64 -0.67 -27.57
C ARG A 623 23.39 -1.23 -28.27
N GLY A 624 22.41 -1.69 -27.49
CA GLY A 624 21.16 -2.26 -28.02
C GLY A 624 20.29 -1.25 -28.77
N PRO A 625 19.27 -1.72 -29.51
CA PRO A 625 18.51 -0.92 -30.47
C PRO A 625 17.56 0.12 -29.84
N ALA A 626 17.27 0.01 -28.54
CA ALA A 626 16.28 0.85 -27.86
C ALA A 626 16.85 1.49 -26.57
N ASN A 627 16.54 0.98 -25.37
CA ASN A 627 17.00 1.60 -24.13
C ASN A 627 18.51 1.39 -23.94
N LYS A 628 19.27 2.50 -23.89
CA LYS A 628 20.73 2.52 -23.71
C LYS A 628 21.16 3.07 -22.34
N ARG A 629 20.21 3.40 -21.47
CA ARG A 629 20.44 4.09 -20.19
C ARG A 629 20.29 3.13 -19.01
N SER A 630 21.27 3.18 -18.10
CA SER A 630 21.23 2.45 -16.83
C SER A 630 20.28 3.10 -15.81
N ARG A 631 20.20 2.53 -14.60
CA ARG A 631 19.15 2.88 -13.61
C ARG A 631 19.68 3.63 -12.39
N GLN A 632 20.44 2.97 -11.51
CA GLN A 632 20.72 3.49 -10.17
C GLN A 632 21.58 4.78 -10.17
N ILE A 633 22.68 4.81 -10.94
CA ILE A 633 23.57 5.97 -11.01
C ILE A 633 22.87 7.16 -11.71
N PRO A 634 22.16 6.98 -12.84
CA PRO A 634 21.34 8.05 -13.40
C PRO A 634 20.22 8.53 -12.47
N GLY A 635 19.59 7.67 -11.66
CA GLY A 635 18.61 8.06 -10.65
C GLY A 635 19.22 8.95 -9.55
N LEU A 636 20.41 8.58 -9.06
CA LEU A 636 21.16 9.40 -8.09
C LEU A 636 21.59 10.74 -8.70
N THR A 637 22.01 10.72 -9.96
CA THR A 637 22.38 11.90 -10.73
C THR A 637 21.20 12.85 -10.89
N ALA A 638 20.06 12.36 -11.40
CA ALA A 638 18.84 13.14 -11.54
C ALA A 638 18.42 13.79 -10.21
N THR A 639 18.44 13.02 -9.12
CA THR A 639 18.13 13.51 -7.77
C THR A 639 19.10 14.62 -7.34
N THR A 640 20.39 14.45 -7.60
CA THR A 640 21.42 15.43 -7.29
C THR A 640 21.19 16.74 -8.06
N LEU A 641 20.90 16.63 -9.35
CA LEU A 641 20.61 17.77 -10.22
C LEU A 641 19.34 18.50 -9.79
N GLU A 642 18.28 17.79 -9.44
CA GLU A 642 17.01 18.36 -9.00
C GLU A 642 17.13 19.09 -7.65
N LYS A 643 17.82 18.47 -6.68
CA LYS A 643 17.98 19.03 -5.33
C LYS A 643 19.11 20.05 -5.20
N GLY A 644 20.06 20.07 -6.14
CA GLY A 644 21.25 20.92 -6.11
C GLY A 644 22.31 20.47 -5.10
N PHE A 645 22.25 19.23 -4.63
CA PHE A 645 23.23 18.61 -3.72
C PHE A 645 23.18 17.09 -3.83
N GLY A 646 24.30 16.40 -3.58
CA GLY A 646 24.37 14.93 -3.59
C GLY A 646 23.71 14.33 -2.34
N PRO A 647 22.67 13.49 -2.45
CA PRO A 647 22.00 12.92 -1.28
C PRO A 647 22.82 11.78 -0.66
N ILE A 648 22.83 11.69 0.67
CA ILE A 648 23.44 10.59 1.43
C ILE A 648 22.37 9.98 2.33
N ILE A 649 22.18 8.66 2.27
CA ILE A 649 21.22 7.98 3.16
C ILE A 649 21.91 7.57 4.46
N GLY A 650 21.30 7.90 5.60
CA GLY A 650 21.80 7.54 6.93
C GLY A 650 23.25 7.97 7.16
N ALA A 651 24.10 7.04 7.62
CA ALA A 651 25.53 7.28 7.83
C ALA A 651 26.36 7.28 6.52
N GLY A 652 25.77 6.92 5.38
CA GLY A 652 26.44 6.93 4.07
C GLY A 652 27.56 5.91 3.91
N LYS A 653 27.59 4.84 4.70
CA LYS A 653 28.65 3.84 4.73
C LYS A 653 28.36 2.60 3.87
N THR A 654 27.24 2.58 3.19
CA THR A 654 26.77 1.47 2.38
C THR A 654 27.63 1.26 1.15
N GLU A 655 28.00 0.01 0.90
CA GLU A 655 28.88 -0.41 -0.20
C GLU A 655 28.15 -1.35 -1.16
N TRP A 656 28.37 -1.12 -2.45
CA TRP A 656 27.88 -1.95 -3.55
C TRP A 656 29.00 -2.31 -4.51
N ASP A 657 28.93 -3.51 -5.08
CA ASP A 657 29.74 -3.82 -6.25
C ASP A 657 29.15 -3.16 -7.51
N ASN A 658 29.92 -3.09 -8.59
CA ASN A 658 29.48 -2.51 -9.87
C ASN A 658 30.07 -3.28 -11.06
N VAL A 659 29.41 -3.13 -12.23
CA VAL A 659 29.85 -3.75 -13.48
C VAL A 659 29.47 -2.90 -14.69
N HIS A 660 30.38 -2.78 -15.65
CA HIS A 660 30.07 -2.14 -16.92
C HIS A 660 29.17 -3.06 -17.75
N VAL A 661 28.12 -2.53 -18.39
CA VAL A 661 27.12 -3.33 -19.12
C VAL A 661 27.74 -4.20 -20.22
N HIS A 662 28.84 -3.75 -20.84
CA HIS A 662 29.56 -4.54 -21.84
C HIS A 662 30.25 -5.78 -21.27
N ASP A 663 30.74 -5.71 -20.02
CA ASP A 663 31.36 -6.84 -19.34
C ASP A 663 30.31 -7.88 -18.95
N LEU A 664 29.16 -7.42 -18.46
CA LEU A 664 28.01 -8.28 -18.20
C LEU A 664 27.53 -9.00 -19.46
N SER A 665 27.41 -8.27 -20.58
CA SER A 665 27.06 -8.88 -21.87
C SER A 665 28.12 -9.89 -22.33
N THR A 666 29.40 -9.65 -22.06
CA THR A 666 30.47 -10.60 -22.35
C THR A 666 30.29 -11.90 -21.57
N LEU A 667 29.90 -11.84 -20.29
CA LEU A 667 29.58 -13.03 -19.51
C LEU A 667 28.40 -13.81 -20.09
N ILE A 668 27.34 -13.12 -20.51
CA ILE A 668 26.16 -13.74 -21.15
C ILE A 668 26.57 -14.42 -22.47
N VAL A 669 27.45 -13.81 -23.26
CA VAL A 669 28.00 -14.40 -24.49
C VAL A 669 28.81 -15.66 -24.17
N LEU A 670 29.69 -15.63 -23.16
CA LEU A 670 30.49 -16.80 -22.76
C LEU A 670 29.60 -17.96 -22.31
N LEU A 671 28.56 -17.70 -21.50
CA LEU A 671 27.58 -18.71 -21.10
C LEU A 671 26.83 -19.27 -22.32
N SER A 672 26.44 -18.42 -23.27
CA SER A 672 25.74 -18.85 -24.49
C SER A 672 26.64 -19.72 -25.38
N GLN A 673 27.90 -19.33 -25.55
CA GLN A 673 28.89 -20.12 -26.30
C GLN A 673 29.17 -21.45 -25.61
N ARG A 674 29.23 -21.45 -24.28
CA ARG A 674 29.41 -22.65 -23.47
C ARG A 674 28.23 -23.61 -23.63
N ALA A 675 27.00 -23.10 -23.68
CA ALA A 675 25.79 -23.87 -23.92
C ALA A 675 25.74 -24.47 -25.35
N ALA A 676 26.24 -23.75 -26.34
CA ALA A 676 26.28 -24.20 -27.73
C ALA A 676 27.45 -25.14 -28.06
N SER A 677 28.40 -25.35 -27.13
CA SER A 677 29.57 -26.20 -27.34
C SER A 677 29.18 -27.67 -27.42
N SER A 678 29.74 -28.40 -28.39
CA SER A 678 29.63 -29.86 -28.46
C SER A 678 30.70 -30.58 -27.63
N GLU A 679 31.65 -29.83 -27.07
CA GLU A 679 32.69 -30.37 -26.20
C GLU A 679 32.11 -30.70 -24.82
N LYS A 680 32.42 -31.91 -24.32
CA LYS A 680 32.11 -32.27 -22.94
C LYS A 680 33.22 -31.78 -22.04
N HIS A 681 32.88 -30.95 -21.07
CA HIS A 681 33.83 -30.53 -20.04
C HIS A 681 33.49 -31.18 -18.70
N ASP A 682 34.50 -31.42 -17.87
CA ASP A 682 34.31 -32.03 -16.55
C ASP A 682 33.64 -31.07 -15.54
N ASP A 683 33.51 -29.79 -15.89
CA ASP A 683 33.00 -28.71 -15.05
C ASP A 683 31.55 -28.28 -15.35
N GLU A 684 30.78 -29.04 -16.15
CA GLU A 684 29.38 -28.70 -16.49
C GLU A 684 28.53 -28.38 -15.26
N GLN A 685 28.67 -29.17 -14.19
CA GLN A 685 27.94 -29.02 -12.94
C GLN A 685 28.30 -27.76 -12.15
N GLU A 686 29.45 -27.16 -12.45
CA GLU A 686 29.89 -25.89 -11.86
C GLU A 686 29.36 -24.69 -12.65
N ILE A 687 28.85 -24.90 -13.87
CA ILE A 687 28.29 -23.84 -14.71
C ILE A 687 26.77 -23.90 -14.73
N TRP A 688 26.21 -25.11 -14.74
CA TRP A 688 24.78 -25.35 -14.90
C TRP A 688 24.17 -26.06 -13.70
N GLY A 689 22.89 -25.77 -13.46
CA GLY A 689 22.10 -26.45 -12.43
C GLY A 689 22.16 -25.73 -11.08
N PRO A 690 22.00 -26.46 -9.95
CA PRO A 690 21.90 -25.84 -8.62
C PRO A 690 23.10 -24.96 -8.21
N LYS A 691 24.29 -25.23 -8.76
CA LYS A 691 25.51 -24.43 -8.53
C LYS A 691 25.72 -23.33 -9.56
N GLY A 692 24.94 -23.31 -10.65
CA GLY A 692 25.03 -22.34 -11.73
C GLY A 692 24.50 -20.98 -11.30
N TYR A 693 25.15 -20.35 -10.33
CA TYR A 693 24.82 -19.03 -9.80
C TYR A 693 26.09 -18.18 -9.90
N PHE A 694 26.00 -17.02 -10.55
CA PHE A 694 27.14 -16.20 -10.92
C PHE A 694 26.93 -14.77 -10.44
N PHE A 695 27.83 -14.25 -9.62
CA PHE A 695 27.95 -12.80 -9.50
C PHE A 695 28.70 -12.26 -10.72
N ALA A 696 28.43 -11.01 -11.08
CA ALA A 696 29.04 -10.35 -12.22
C ALA A 696 29.53 -8.95 -11.83
N GLU A 697 30.60 -8.87 -11.06
CA GLU A 697 31.21 -7.60 -10.63
C GLU A 697 32.59 -7.36 -11.22
N ASN A 698 32.99 -6.09 -11.33
CA ASN A 698 34.36 -5.68 -11.67
C ASN A 698 34.74 -4.37 -10.98
N GLY A 699 34.37 -4.22 -9.71
CA GLY A 699 34.59 -2.97 -8.99
C GLY A 699 33.61 -2.79 -7.84
N THR A 700 33.95 -1.88 -6.94
CA THR A 700 33.15 -1.56 -5.75
C THR A 700 33.03 -0.06 -5.56
N HIS A 701 31.97 0.38 -4.89
CA HIS A 701 31.76 1.79 -4.58
C HIS A 701 30.98 1.96 -3.28
N ARG A 702 31.22 3.09 -2.62
CA ARG A 702 30.39 3.56 -1.51
C ARG A 702 29.41 4.60 -2.03
N TRP A 703 28.14 4.49 -1.65
CA TRP A 703 27.10 5.40 -2.18
C TRP A 703 27.37 6.87 -1.86
N SER A 704 27.91 7.19 -0.67
CA SER A 704 28.24 8.58 -0.33
C SER A 704 29.41 9.15 -1.14
N ASP A 705 30.35 8.31 -1.57
CA ASP A 705 31.43 8.74 -2.45
C ASP A 705 30.88 9.01 -3.86
N MET A 706 29.99 8.16 -4.36
CA MET A 706 29.28 8.41 -5.63
C MET A 706 28.45 9.69 -5.58
N SER A 707 27.69 9.93 -4.53
CA SER A 707 26.93 11.19 -4.36
C SER A 707 27.85 12.42 -4.37
N SER A 708 29.03 12.30 -3.74
CA SER A 708 30.02 13.37 -3.71
C SER A 708 30.66 13.60 -5.08
N LEU A 709 30.99 12.54 -5.81
CA LEU A 709 31.58 12.62 -7.15
C LEU A 709 30.59 13.21 -8.16
N ILE A 710 29.34 12.76 -8.12
CA ILE A 710 28.26 13.28 -8.98
C ILE A 710 28.03 14.78 -8.70
N ALA A 711 27.96 15.20 -7.44
CA ALA A 711 27.78 16.62 -7.10
C ALA A 711 28.96 17.49 -7.59
N LYS A 712 30.20 17.00 -7.42
CA LYS A 712 31.40 17.68 -7.93
C LYS A 712 31.40 17.79 -9.45
N GLU A 713 31.09 16.70 -10.16
CA GLU A 713 31.08 16.70 -11.61
C GLU A 713 29.93 17.55 -12.17
N ALA A 714 28.75 17.52 -11.56
CA ALA A 714 27.62 18.39 -11.93
C ALA A 714 27.93 19.88 -11.72
N ASN A 715 28.62 20.23 -10.62
CA ASN A 715 29.07 21.61 -10.38
C ASN A 715 30.14 22.03 -11.38
N LYS A 716 31.12 21.16 -11.66
CA LYS A 716 32.16 21.39 -12.68
C LYS A 716 31.57 21.59 -14.08
N GLN A 717 30.50 20.88 -14.42
CA GLN A 717 29.75 21.06 -15.68
C GLN A 717 28.80 22.27 -15.68
N GLY A 718 28.69 23.00 -14.56
CA GLY A 718 27.84 24.20 -14.44
C GLY A 718 26.34 23.92 -14.33
N VAL A 719 25.95 22.68 -14.02
CA VAL A 719 24.54 22.24 -13.97
C VAL A 719 23.92 22.47 -12.57
N ILE A 720 24.77 22.60 -11.53
CA ILE A 720 24.38 22.97 -10.17
C ILE A 720 25.38 23.96 -9.55
N ASP A 721 24.91 24.80 -8.63
CA ASP A 721 25.72 25.89 -8.04
C ASP A 721 26.69 25.43 -6.93
N SER A 722 26.59 24.17 -6.47
CA SER A 722 27.31 23.67 -5.30
C SER A 722 27.62 22.18 -5.42
N ASP A 723 28.82 21.78 -4.98
CA ASP A 723 29.29 20.38 -4.93
C ASP A 723 28.96 19.67 -3.60
N LYS A 724 28.19 20.31 -2.73
CA LYS A 724 27.87 19.80 -1.39
C LYS A 724 27.02 18.53 -1.42
N THR A 725 27.16 17.74 -0.38
CA THR A 725 26.27 16.62 -0.05
C THR A 725 25.41 16.93 1.17
N LYS A 726 24.26 16.26 1.30
CA LYS A 726 23.41 16.34 2.49
C LYS A 726 22.79 14.99 2.80
N THR A 727 22.61 14.73 4.09
CA THR A 727 21.84 13.57 4.53
C THR A 727 20.37 13.72 4.13
N LEU A 728 19.79 12.64 3.63
CA LEU A 728 18.40 12.54 3.26
C LEU A 728 17.76 11.41 4.08
N ASP A 729 16.58 11.68 4.61
CA ASP A 729 15.86 10.71 5.46
C ASP A 729 15.41 9.50 4.61
N PRO A 730 15.61 8.25 5.06
CA PRO A 730 15.24 7.05 4.28
C PRO A 730 13.76 7.02 3.86
N GLU A 731 12.84 7.57 4.67
CA GLU A 731 11.43 7.64 4.32
C GLU A 731 11.18 8.74 3.27
N GLU A 732 11.88 9.89 3.34
CA GLU A 732 11.84 10.89 2.27
C GLU A 732 12.39 10.33 0.95
N ALA A 733 13.46 9.53 1.01
CA ALA A 733 14.08 8.87 -0.14
C ALA A 733 13.09 7.91 -0.80
N LYS A 734 12.49 7.03 0.01
CA LYS A 734 11.48 6.06 -0.42
C LYS A 734 10.26 6.72 -1.03
N GLU A 735 9.73 7.76 -0.38
CA GLU A 735 8.48 8.41 -0.79
C GLU A 735 8.63 9.17 -2.12
N LYS A 736 9.80 9.79 -2.37
CA LYS A 736 10.00 10.61 -3.58
C LYS A 736 10.59 9.85 -4.77
N LEU A 737 11.38 8.82 -4.53
CA LEU A 737 12.25 8.22 -5.56
C LEU A 737 12.11 6.68 -5.63
N GLY A 738 11.20 6.10 -4.83
CA GLY A 738 10.94 4.67 -4.82
C GLY A 738 12.10 3.82 -4.29
N PHE A 739 12.15 2.55 -4.70
CA PHE A 739 13.16 1.59 -4.25
C PHE A 739 14.60 1.99 -4.65
N GLU A 740 14.77 2.71 -5.76
CA GLU A 740 16.09 3.14 -6.23
C GLU A 740 16.83 3.95 -5.18
N ALA A 741 16.15 4.90 -4.53
CA ALA A 741 16.77 5.70 -3.49
C ALA A 741 16.93 4.97 -2.16
N LEU A 742 16.11 3.95 -1.89
CA LEU A 742 16.34 3.04 -0.77
C LEU A 742 17.62 2.21 -0.99
N SER A 743 17.90 1.78 -2.22
CA SER A 743 19.08 0.96 -2.54
C SER A 743 20.41 1.65 -2.20
N TRP A 744 20.46 2.99 -2.25
CA TRP A 744 21.63 3.77 -1.83
C TRP A 744 21.94 3.65 -0.33
N GLY A 745 20.93 3.26 0.45
CA GLY A 745 21.02 3.05 1.88
C GLY A 745 21.20 1.58 2.30
N LEU A 746 21.41 0.64 1.38
CA LEU A 746 21.54 -0.79 1.68
C LEU A 746 22.90 -1.31 1.20
N ASN A 747 23.42 -2.39 1.78
CA ASN A 747 24.65 -3.05 1.32
C ASN A 747 24.35 -4.18 0.32
N SER A 748 25.17 -4.31 -0.71
CA SER A 748 25.09 -5.41 -1.67
C SER A 748 26.48 -5.77 -2.19
N ARG A 749 27.09 -6.81 -1.61
CA ARG A 749 28.44 -7.25 -1.94
C ARG A 749 28.53 -8.76 -2.15
N GLY A 750 29.02 -9.18 -3.32
CA GLY A 750 29.20 -10.56 -3.71
C GLY A 750 30.43 -10.73 -4.61
N GLU A 751 31.32 -11.66 -4.26
CA GLU A 751 32.54 -11.91 -5.04
C GLU A 751 32.28 -12.83 -6.25
N ALA A 752 32.57 -12.35 -7.46
CA ALA A 752 32.37 -13.08 -8.71
C ALA A 752 33.54 -14.04 -9.04
N ARG A 753 33.61 -15.20 -8.39
CA ARG A 753 34.72 -16.16 -8.55
C ARG A 753 34.45 -17.19 -9.65
N ARG A 754 33.20 -17.64 -9.78
CA ARG A 754 32.80 -18.75 -10.65
C ARG A 754 33.00 -18.44 -12.14
N ALA A 755 32.53 -17.29 -12.61
CA ALA A 755 32.67 -16.86 -14.00
C ALA A 755 34.15 -16.74 -14.41
N ARG A 756 34.99 -16.18 -13.53
CA ARG A 756 36.42 -16.02 -13.79
C ARG A 756 37.13 -17.36 -13.89
N LYS A 757 36.76 -18.31 -13.03
CA LYS A 757 37.38 -19.65 -12.96
C LYS A 757 36.98 -20.55 -14.13
N TYR A 758 35.69 -20.68 -14.42
CA TYR A 758 35.17 -21.70 -15.33
C TYR A 758 34.87 -21.19 -16.75
N LEU A 759 34.69 -19.87 -16.93
CA LEU A 759 34.44 -19.27 -18.24
C LEU A 759 35.60 -18.38 -18.71
N GLY A 760 36.63 -18.20 -17.89
CA GLY A 760 37.73 -17.28 -18.18
C GLY A 760 37.27 -15.82 -18.35
N TRP A 761 36.15 -15.45 -17.73
CA TRP A 761 35.57 -14.11 -17.86
C TRP A 761 36.55 -13.06 -17.32
N LYS A 762 36.94 -12.12 -18.19
CA LYS A 762 37.86 -11.01 -17.92
C LYS A 762 37.15 -9.70 -18.24
N PRO A 763 36.54 -9.04 -17.24
CA PRO A 763 35.91 -7.75 -17.46
C PRO A 763 36.98 -6.65 -17.67
N GLU A 764 36.80 -5.85 -18.72
CA GLU A 764 37.76 -4.83 -19.19
C GLU A 764 37.10 -3.46 -19.42
N GLY A 765 35.82 -3.32 -19.07
CA GLY A 765 35.08 -2.08 -19.19
C GLY A 765 35.72 -0.94 -18.40
N LYS A 766 35.50 0.30 -18.87
CA LYS A 766 35.89 1.52 -18.15
C LYS A 766 35.30 1.53 -16.75
N SER A 767 36.02 2.13 -15.80
CA SER A 767 35.55 2.25 -14.41
C SER A 767 34.25 3.07 -14.32
N LEU A 768 33.54 2.91 -13.20
CA LEU A 768 32.32 3.67 -12.93
C LEU A 768 32.63 5.17 -12.90
N GLU A 769 33.73 5.54 -12.24
CA GLU A 769 34.24 6.90 -12.12
C GLU A 769 34.56 7.53 -13.47
N ASP A 770 35.19 6.78 -14.38
CA ASP A 770 35.50 7.25 -15.74
C ASP A 770 34.24 7.46 -16.60
N TRP A 771 33.13 6.78 -16.29
CA TRP A 771 31.84 6.96 -16.96
C TRP A 771 31.00 8.11 -16.38
N LEU A 772 31.22 8.51 -15.12
CA LEU A 772 30.39 9.52 -14.44
C LEU A 772 30.20 10.83 -15.24
N PRO A 773 31.23 11.44 -15.86
CA PRO A 773 31.05 12.69 -16.61
C PRO A 773 30.03 12.58 -17.75
N GLU A 774 30.04 11.45 -18.46
CA GLU A 774 29.08 11.15 -19.54
C GLU A 774 27.67 10.98 -18.98
N SER A 775 27.53 10.29 -17.85
CA SER A 775 26.26 10.07 -17.16
C SER A 775 25.62 11.39 -16.69
N VAL A 776 26.41 12.25 -16.04
CA VAL A 776 25.98 13.58 -15.57
C VAL A 776 25.51 14.45 -16.73
N GLN A 777 26.29 14.50 -17.81
CA GLN A 777 25.92 15.30 -18.99
C GLN A 777 24.63 14.78 -19.63
N THR A 778 24.47 13.45 -19.73
CA THR A 778 23.28 12.82 -20.30
C THR A 778 22.03 13.14 -19.47
N GLU A 779 22.12 13.03 -18.15
CA GLU A 779 20.99 13.36 -17.27
C GLU A 779 20.67 14.85 -17.24
N ALA A 780 21.68 15.72 -17.30
CA ALA A 780 21.47 17.15 -17.37
C ALA A 780 20.70 17.54 -18.64
N ARG A 781 21.05 16.98 -19.80
CA ARG A 781 20.29 17.18 -21.05
C ARG A 781 18.87 16.65 -20.95
N ARG A 782 18.70 15.44 -20.41
CA ARG A 782 17.37 14.82 -20.23
C ARG A 782 16.44 15.66 -19.35
N LEU A 783 17.00 16.34 -18.35
CA LEU A 783 16.28 17.23 -17.43
C LEU A 783 16.21 18.69 -17.91
N ASN A 784 16.66 19.01 -19.12
CA ASN A 784 16.75 20.38 -19.67
C ASN A 784 17.53 21.36 -18.76
N LYS A 785 18.64 20.89 -18.18
CA LYS A 785 19.54 21.67 -17.31
C LYS A 785 20.93 21.94 -17.91
N ALA A 786 21.22 21.40 -19.10
CA ALA A 786 22.51 21.54 -19.79
C ALA A 786 22.38 22.32 -21.10
#